data_AF-C4ZNI6-F1
#
_entry.id   AF-C4ZNI6-F1
#
_cell.length_a   1.000
_cell.length_b   1.000
_cell.length_c   1.000
_cell.angle_alpha   90.00
_cell.angle_beta   90.00
_cell.angle_gamma   90.00
#
_symmetry.space_group_name_H-M   'P 1'
#
loop_
_entity.id
_entity.type
_entity.pdbx_description
1 polymer ?
#
loop_
_entity_poly.entity_id
_entity_poly.type
_entity_poly.pdbx_seq_one_letter_code
_entity_poly.pdbx_strand_id
1 'polypeptide(L)'
;MHDSYGPPAAQAPRSYLPIALLWALFIAYGSLVPLEFRPRADAWQAFMDTPWLSLGVGSRADWVANVLLYLVLAWFATGAVWTSRLSAWVRTPLLVGVLGTILALAVGIEYLQLFFPPRTVSRNDLLAEALGTGIGTLLWFAAGPRLAAMWRRFIDGGTHSLRAVLGLYALGYLGLALFPYDFLVSMDELAAKLARPDSLGWLPGLSCGPAFACGIKLLVEAVLMIPFGILLALGVRDHAARRPPGMAAGLAAGALAGVAIEAVQVVLASGTTQGISVLTRALGTLWGLVLARSGIRRWLEYSPQRLLRAALWLSSVWLALVLATNGLLPLRLQASWAALEKLETLRFLPFYYHYYSTETAAVRSLLFVAGSFAPVGVVAALAFPHHRFGASLLALLVAALVAAAVELLKLFTEGKHPDPTNLLIAVAAAWLAHRLVAHLLPILHHHGTRTTPPTSAAQPRRRVATLLAVGVAPAALLLATVLLGLPLAEPPAVGASAPTYPPPSALPPADIAGFRTAHPRLPHPSPADLAALRAGNPAYLQQTASAARSNPNALFAITLAAFVQPGSVDLAPLHARLVASRFSDRGSGQVEPLALAYDWLHDQWSAQERESLRERLAEGCDFLIEVIRKEQLSPYNAFLYNTPLQGLMACSIALYGDHPRGEAFMRFTHELWKKRVLPVWRQVFGRHGGWHEGGEYVAVGIGQAIHTLPALWRTATGEDLFASEAGIRGFLDFLVYRTRPDRTHMRWGDGAWFDRHPRDAAALALEYRHAAAYTLAPPNAARARDGRRVGPVPTGWPWGPLSDDGLIDPAAQTRMPLARLFDGIGLLVARSDWSEDATWLSFKAGDNFWSHSHLDQGAFTIFKGGPLAIDSGWYGPAYGSNHHMNYTYQSIAHNLVTVTDPADEQPGPGFDAANPRHYPNDGGQRRIGSGWGVDAAPLDVAQWQERSETYHTGRIAAHLDDDDLVVAVADVGAAYTNRNSGRGSFADRTRRVERMWRVLGYDRINDAVVVFDDVVASRAGFAKRWLLHAVEPPLVRGDRFDLFIPGDTRPGRRGGSLHGHVLLPRDAVLDTVGGPGFEFFVDGRNHDEDGKVQAAIAKLGHGRAEPGAWRIELRPRAAAAEDRFLVVMLPTLAGDQPQARVRLLEAGAEVGAEIAGPRRTTRWWFVPGRLGARVEVLEDGRTRSREIVPGGSPAGNITD
;
A
#
# COMPACT_ATOMS: atom_id res chain seq x y z
N MET A 1 -5.25 -47.40 -63.00
CA MET A 1 -4.15 -47.25 -63.96
C MET A 1 -2.94 -46.74 -63.21
N HIS A 2 -1.79 -47.36 -63.48
CA HIS A 2 -0.58 -47.38 -62.65
C HIS A 2 0.10 -46.04 -62.37
N ASP A 3 0.79 -46.07 -61.23
CA ASP A 3 1.70 -45.10 -60.63
C ASP A 3 2.81 -44.58 -61.55
N SER A 4 3.14 -43.30 -61.35
CA SER A 4 4.50 -42.73 -61.46
C SER A 4 4.52 -41.35 -60.78
N TYR A 5 4.48 -41.31 -59.44
CA TYR A 5 4.82 -40.12 -58.67
C TYR A 5 6.32 -40.12 -58.37
N GLY A 6 7.10 -39.38 -59.15
CA GLY A 6 8.38 -38.86 -58.67
C GLY A 6 8.11 -37.81 -57.58
N PRO A 7 8.94 -37.71 -56.53
CA PRO A 7 8.75 -36.71 -55.50
C PRO A 7 8.98 -35.32 -56.11
N PRO A 8 8.04 -34.35 -55.98
CA PRO A 8 8.36 -32.97 -56.30
C PRO A 8 9.44 -32.52 -55.31
N ALA A 9 10.64 -32.23 -55.84
CA ALA A 9 11.72 -31.62 -55.08
C ALA A 9 11.17 -30.39 -54.33
N ALA A 10 11.17 -30.48 -53.00
CA ALA A 10 10.67 -29.45 -52.12
C ALA A 10 11.51 -28.17 -52.27
N GLN A 11 11.09 -27.24 -53.13
CA GLN A 11 11.63 -25.89 -53.09
C GLN A 11 11.20 -25.25 -51.75
N ALA A 12 12.15 -24.82 -50.93
CA ALA A 12 11.94 -24.15 -49.64
C ALA A 12 11.01 -22.93 -49.73
N PRO A 13 10.29 -22.54 -48.67
CA PRO A 13 9.80 -21.17 -48.57
C PRO A 13 11.03 -20.24 -48.54
N ARG A 14 11.07 -19.23 -49.42
CA ARG A 14 12.17 -18.26 -49.53
C ARG A 14 12.38 -17.38 -48.27
N SER A 15 11.67 -17.64 -47.18
CA SER A 15 11.53 -16.73 -46.02
C SER A 15 12.17 -17.21 -44.71
N TYR A 16 12.80 -18.40 -44.62
CA TYR A 16 13.35 -18.88 -43.34
C TYR A 16 14.54 -18.06 -42.82
N LEU A 17 15.50 -17.75 -43.70
CA LEU A 17 16.69 -17.00 -43.31
C LEU A 17 16.37 -15.58 -42.82
N PRO A 18 15.54 -14.76 -43.52
CA PRO A 18 15.12 -13.46 -43.02
C PRO A 18 14.43 -13.52 -41.65
N ILE A 19 13.59 -14.54 -41.40
CA ILE A 19 12.91 -14.70 -40.12
C ILE A 19 13.91 -15.04 -39.01
N ALA A 20 14.85 -15.96 -39.27
CA ALA A 20 15.91 -16.29 -38.30
C ALA A 20 16.76 -15.07 -37.94
N LEU A 21 17.15 -14.24 -38.91
CA LEU A 21 17.94 -13.03 -38.68
C LEU A 21 17.16 -11.96 -37.89
N LEU A 22 15.90 -11.72 -38.24
CA LEU A 22 15.04 -10.78 -37.51
C LEU A 22 14.79 -11.25 -36.08
N TRP A 23 14.64 -12.56 -35.88
CA TRP A 23 14.45 -13.15 -34.56
C TRP A 23 15.72 -13.09 -33.71
N ALA A 24 16.90 -13.31 -34.31
CA ALA A 24 18.17 -13.11 -33.62
C ALA A 24 18.37 -11.66 -33.16
N LEU A 25 17.98 -10.68 -34.00
CA LEU A 25 18.00 -9.26 -33.63
C LEU A 25 17.01 -8.97 -32.51
N PHE A 26 15.82 -9.58 -32.53
CA PHE A 26 14.83 -9.45 -31.47
C PHE A 26 15.34 -10.01 -30.14
N ILE A 27 16.00 -11.17 -30.13
CA ILE A 27 16.65 -11.73 -28.94
C ILE A 27 17.72 -10.78 -28.42
N ALA A 28 18.65 -10.34 -29.28
CA ALA A 28 19.71 -9.41 -28.88
C ALA A 28 19.15 -8.10 -28.29
N TYR A 29 18.10 -7.55 -28.89
CA TYR A 29 17.42 -6.37 -28.35
C TYR A 29 16.76 -6.66 -27.01
N GLY A 30 15.92 -7.70 -26.95
CA GLY A 30 15.14 -8.08 -25.77
C GLY A 30 16.00 -8.43 -24.56
N SER A 31 17.19 -8.98 -24.76
CA SER A 31 18.16 -9.30 -23.71
C SER A 31 18.96 -8.08 -23.22
N LEU A 32 19.01 -6.99 -23.96
CA LEU A 32 19.81 -5.79 -23.62
C LEU A 32 18.99 -4.58 -23.16
N VAL A 33 17.68 -4.54 -23.41
CA VAL A 33 16.75 -3.53 -22.83
C VAL A 33 16.92 -3.51 -21.30
N PRO A 34 17.06 -2.37 -20.61
CA PRO A 34 16.71 -1.00 -21.01
C PRO A 34 17.75 -0.24 -21.85
N LEU A 35 18.84 -0.89 -22.30
CA LEU A 35 19.94 -0.26 -23.06
C LEU A 35 20.70 0.84 -22.29
N GLU A 36 20.68 0.78 -20.96
CA GLU A 36 21.48 1.65 -20.09
C GLU A 36 22.91 1.13 -19.94
N PHE A 37 23.78 1.47 -20.90
CA PHE A 37 25.18 1.05 -20.86
C PHE A 37 25.91 1.66 -19.65
N ARG A 38 26.51 0.79 -18.83
CA ARG A 38 27.44 1.15 -17.76
C ARG A 38 28.76 0.41 -17.97
N PRO A 39 29.89 1.13 -18.13
CA PRO A 39 31.18 0.49 -18.30
C PRO A 39 31.55 -0.32 -17.05
N ARG A 40 32.06 -1.54 -17.26
CA ARG A 40 32.43 -2.47 -16.20
C ARG A 40 33.81 -3.06 -16.45
N ALA A 41 34.78 -2.70 -15.62
CA ALA A 41 36.19 -3.08 -15.81
C ALA A 41 36.47 -4.54 -15.44
N ASP A 42 35.69 -5.13 -14.52
CA ASP A 42 35.78 -6.51 -14.05
C ASP A 42 34.91 -7.50 -14.88
N ALA A 43 34.30 -7.06 -15.98
CA ALA A 43 33.28 -7.83 -16.69
C ALA A 43 33.72 -9.25 -17.10
N TRP A 44 34.96 -9.42 -17.56
CA TRP A 44 35.49 -10.75 -17.92
C TRP A 44 35.56 -11.70 -16.72
N GLN A 45 36.04 -11.20 -15.57
CA GLN A 45 36.12 -11.99 -14.35
C GLN A 45 34.72 -12.33 -13.81
N ALA A 46 33.83 -11.32 -13.77
CA ALA A 46 32.44 -11.50 -13.36
C ALA A 46 31.69 -12.52 -14.26
N PHE A 47 31.99 -12.56 -15.55
CA PHE A 47 31.41 -13.54 -16.47
C PHE A 47 31.92 -14.96 -16.20
N MET A 48 33.22 -15.15 -15.94
CA MET A 48 33.77 -16.47 -15.58
C MET A 48 33.19 -16.98 -14.25
N ASP A 49 32.94 -16.06 -13.31
CA ASP A 49 32.38 -16.33 -11.98
C ASP A 49 30.83 -16.36 -11.95
N THR A 50 30.18 -16.38 -13.13
CA THR A 50 28.71 -16.41 -13.24
C THR A 50 28.12 -17.59 -12.43
N PRO A 51 27.16 -17.35 -11.52
CA PRO A 51 26.66 -18.40 -10.63
C PRO A 51 25.60 -19.31 -11.29
N TRP A 52 25.39 -20.46 -10.66
CA TRP A 52 24.15 -21.24 -10.81
C TRP A 52 23.11 -20.67 -9.83
N LEU A 53 21.96 -20.22 -10.35
CA LEU A 53 20.86 -19.69 -9.52
C LEU A 53 19.94 -20.83 -9.07
N SER A 54 19.41 -20.73 -7.84
CA SER A 54 18.33 -21.60 -7.37
C SER A 54 17.00 -21.09 -7.95
N LEU A 55 16.44 -21.83 -8.91
CA LEU A 55 15.24 -21.40 -9.62
C LEU A 55 13.97 -21.70 -8.80
N GLY A 56 13.49 -20.69 -8.06
CA GLY A 56 12.14 -20.67 -7.50
C GLY A 56 11.06 -20.59 -8.60
N VAL A 57 9.79 -20.77 -8.21
CA VAL A 57 8.65 -20.86 -9.15
C VAL A 57 8.56 -19.66 -10.11
N GLY A 58 8.80 -18.43 -9.63
CA GLY A 58 8.80 -17.22 -10.47
C GLY A 58 9.94 -17.16 -11.50
N SER A 59 11.16 -17.53 -11.11
CA SER A 59 12.33 -17.55 -11.99
C SER A 59 12.31 -18.66 -13.06
N ARG A 60 11.41 -19.66 -12.95
CA ARG A 60 11.25 -20.70 -13.97
C ARG A 60 10.60 -20.19 -15.25
N ALA A 61 9.70 -19.21 -15.15
CA ALA A 61 9.05 -18.60 -16.32
C ALA A 61 10.09 -17.90 -17.22
N ASP A 62 11.01 -17.13 -16.63
CA ASP A 62 12.14 -16.51 -17.32
C ASP A 62 13.05 -17.56 -17.97
N TRP A 63 13.41 -18.62 -17.22
CA TRP A 63 14.20 -19.72 -17.73
C TRP A 63 13.55 -20.42 -18.95
N VAL A 64 12.24 -20.66 -18.91
CA VAL A 64 11.50 -21.24 -20.06
C VAL A 64 11.41 -20.25 -21.22
N ALA A 65 11.27 -18.94 -20.96
CA ALA A 65 11.28 -17.93 -22.01
C ALA A 65 12.60 -17.98 -22.81
N ASN A 66 13.74 -18.13 -22.15
CA ASN A 66 15.05 -18.31 -22.79
C ASN A 66 15.12 -19.58 -23.66
N VAL A 67 14.58 -20.72 -23.18
CA VAL A 67 14.45 -21.94 -24.00
C VAL A 67 13.63 -21.66 -25.28
N LEU A 68 12.47 -21.02 -25.15
CA LEU A 68 11.54 -20.78 -26.26
C LEU A 68 12.13 -19.83 -27.31
N LEU A 69 12.81 -18.77 -26.89
CA LEU A 69 13.45 -17.80 -27.78
C LEU A 69 14.45 -18.49 -28.71
N TYR A 70 15.34 -19.31 -28.17
CA TYR A 70 16.37 -20.01 -28.95
C TYR A 70 15.84 -21.21 -29.72
N LEU A 71 14.78 -21.85 -29.22
CA LEU A 71 14.05 -22.88 -29.97
C LEU A 71 13.52 -22.34 -31.29
N VAL A 72 12.86 -21.18 -31.26
CA VAL A 72 12.31 -20.55 -32.47
C VAL A 72 13.44 -20.13 -33.42
N LEU A 73 14.53 -19.57 -32.89
CA LEU A 73 15.71 -19.20 -33.68
C LEU A 73 16.30 -20.42 -34.40
N ALA A 74 16.59 -21.48 -33.66
CA ALA A 74 17.19 -22.69 -34.18
C ALA A 74 16.28 -23.39 -35.17
N TRP A 75 14.97 -23.47 -34.90
CA TRP A 75 14.00 -24.04 -35.84
C TRP A 75 14.06 -23.37 -37.22
N PHE A 76 14.05 -22.04 -37.27
CA PHE A 76 14.09 -21.30 -38.53
C PHE A 76 15.46 -21.38 -39.20
N ALA A 77 16.54 -21.37 -38.42
CA ALA A 77 17.91 -21.53 -38.91
C ALA A 77 18.14 -22.93 -39.53
N THR A 78 17.71 -23.99 -38.84
CA THR A 78 17.73 -25.37 -39.37
C THR A 78 16.90 -25.46 -40.65
N GLY A 79 15.71 -24.85 -40.67
CA GLY A 79 14.89 -24.76 -41.87
C GLY A 79 15.58 -24.07 -43.04
N ALA A 80 16.28 -22.96 -42.81
CA ALA A 80 17.02 -22.24 -43.84
C ALA A 80 18.14 -23.09 -44.46
N VAL A 81 18.91 -23.80 -43.63
CA VAL A 81 20.02 -24.65 -44.09
C VAL A 81 19.51 -25.91 -44.78
N TRP A 82 18.59 -26.64 -44.16
CA TRP A 82 18.21 -27.98 -44.62
C TRP A 82 17.32 -27.97 -45.85
N THR A 83 16.64 -26.85 -46.12
CA THR A 83 15.82 -26.65 -47.32
C THR A 83 16.57 -25.91 -48.44
N SER A 84 17.84 -25.54 -48.23
CA SER A 84 18.69 -24.91 -49.25
C SER A 84 18.94 -25.82 -50.46
N ARG A 85 19.44 -25.25 -51.57
CA ARG A 85 19.80 -26.02 -52.79
C ARG A 85 21.17 -26.71 -52.70
N LEU A 86 21.85 -26.62 -51.56
CA LEU A 86 23.19 -27.18 -51.35
C LEU A 86 23.15 -28.73 -51.36
N SER A 87 24.28 -29.39 -51.62
CA SER A 87 24.36 -30.86 -51.52
C SER A 87 24.29 -31.33 -50.07
N ALA A 88 23.89 -32.58 -49.83
CA ALA A 88 23.78 -33.13 -48.47
C ALA A 88 25.12 -33.06 -47.70
N TRP A 89 26.25 -33.27 -48.40
CA TRP A 89 27.61 -33.17 -47.86
C TRP A 89 28.00 -31.76 -47.39
N VAL A 90 27.33 -30.71 -47.89
CA VAL A 90 27.54 -29.32 -47.48
C VAL A 90 26.54 -28.88 -46.40
N ARG A 91 25.31 -29.40 -46.41
CA ARG A 91 24.26 -29.01 -45.45
C ARG A 91 24.59 -29.37 -44.01
N THR A 92 25.12 -30.57 -43.78
CA THR A 92 25.47 -31.04 -42.43
C THR A 92 26.55 -30.17 -41.76
N PRO A 93 27.74 -29.94 -42.37
CA PRO A 93 28.74 -29.08 -41.75
C PRO A 93 28.28 -27.61 -41.65
N LEU A 94 27.50 -27.12 -42.63
CA LEU A 94 26.91 -25.77 -42.55
C LEU A 94 25.93 -25.64 -41.39
N LEU A 95 25.07 -26.63 -41.16
CA LEU A 95 24.13 -26.62 -40.04
C LEU A 95 24.88 -26.61 -38.70
N VAL A 96 25.91 -27.43 -38.56
CA VAL A 96 26.77 -27.44 -37.36
C VAL A 96 27.39 -26.06 -37.13
N GLY A 97 27.92 -25.41 -38.17
CA GLY A 97 28.46 -24.06 -38.07
C GLY A 97 27.41 -23.01 -37.67
N VAL A 98 26.20 -23.09 -38.22
CA VAL A 98 25.08 -22.19 -37.87
C VAL A 98 24.63 -22.38 -36.44
N LEU A 99 24.51 -23.62 -35.95
CA LEU A 99 24.16 -23.91 -34.55
C LEU A 99 25.27 -23.42 -33.60
N GLY A 100 26.54 -23.62 -33.96
CA GLY A 100 27.67 -23.07 -33.22
C GLY A 100 27.63 -21.53 -33.15
N THR A 101 27.20 -20.87 -34.23
CA THR A 101 27.02 -19.41 -34.25
C THR A 101 25.88 -18.96 -33.33
N ILE A 102 24.77 -19.71 -33.27
CA ILE A 102 23.65 -19.42 -32.36
C ILE A 102 24.10 -19.54 -30.89
N LEU A 103 24.87 -20.58 -30.55
CA LEU A 103 25.42 -20.73 -29.19
C LEU A 103 26.44 -19.65 -28.86
N ALA A 104 27.28 -19.25 -29.82
CA ALA A 104 28.22 -18.15 -29.64
C ALA A 104 27.50 -16.81 -29.45
N LEU A 105 26.38 -16.58 -30.16
CA LEU A 105 25.51 -15.43 -29.95
C LEU A 105 24.96 -15.40 -28.52
N ALA A 106 24.53 -16.55 -28.00
CA ALA A 106 24.01 -16.71 -26.65
C ALA A 106 25.03 -16.28 -25.58
N VAL A 107 26.23 -16.87 -25.65
CA VAL A 107 27.37 -16.50 -24.80
C VAL A 107 27.74 -15.02 -24.93
N GLY A 108 27.72 -14.48 -26.16
CA GLY A 108 28.05 -13.09 -26.43
C GLY A 108 27.02 -12.12 -25.84
N ILE A 109 25.72 -12.42 -25.96
CA ILE A 109 24.65 -11.62 -25.37
C ILE A 109 24.74 -11.63 -23.85
N GLU A 110 24.94 -12.81 -23.25
CA GLU A 110 25.06 -12.95 -21.80
C GLU A 110 26.26 -12.15 -21.26
N TYR A 111 27.40 -12.20 -21.94
CA TYR A 111 28.54 -11.35 -21.61
C TYR A 111 28.21 -9.86 -21.73
N LEU A 112 27.48 -9.45 -22.78
CA LEU A 112 27.08 -8.06 -22.97
C LEU A 112 26.14 -7.56 -21.87
N GLN A 113 25.27 -8.40 -21.32
CA GLN A 113 24.33 -8.02 -20.25
C GLN A 113 25.03 -7.46 -18.99
N LEU A 114 26.29 -7.84 -18.73
CA LEU A 114 27.09 -7.29 -17.62
C LEU A 114 27.29 -5.77 -17.70
N PHE A 115 27.15 -5.20 -18.89
CA PHE A 115 27.25 -3.76 -19.13
C PHE A 115 25.88 -3.05 -19.08
N PHE A 116 24.76 -3.75 -18.83
CA PHE A 116 23.40 -3.17 -18.86
C PHE A 116 22.61 -3.51 -17.59
N PRO A 117 22.97 -2.98 -16.40
CA PRO A 117 22.16 -3.18 -15.19
C PRO A 117 20.74 -2.61 -15.39
N PRO A 118 19.67 -3.24 -14.86
CA PRO A 118 19.66 -4.29 -13.84
C PRO A 118 19.73 -5.74 -14.38
N ARG A 119 20.20 -5.98 -15.61
CA ARG A 119 20.33 -7.34 -16.15
C ARG A 119 21.25 -8.22 -15.29
N THR A 120 20.85 -9.48 -15.12
CA THR A 120 21.54 -10.48 -14.32
C THR A 120 21.98 -11.63 -15.21
N VAL A 121 23.24 -12.04 -15.09
CA VAL A 121 23.78 -13.17 -15.85
C VAL A 121 23.69 -14.47 -15.05
N SER A 122 23.43 -15.60 -15.71
CA SER A 122 23.37 -16.91 -15.05
C SER A 122 23.82 -18.08 -15.93
N ARG A 123 24.38 -19.12 -15.30
CA ARG A 123 24.70 -20.39 -15.99
C ARG A 123 23.44 -21.16 -16.39
N ASN A 124 22.32 -20.91 -15.69
CA ASN A 124 21.03 -21.51 -16.03
C ASN A 124 20.54 -21.02 -17.38
N ASP A 125 20.74 -19.74 -17.71
CA ASP A 125 20.28 -19.14 -18.96
C ASP A 125 21.07 -19.68 -20.14
N LEU A 126 22.39 -19.73 -20.06
CA LEU A 126 23.21 -20.38 -21.09
C LEU A 126 22.80 -21.84 -21.34
N LEU A 127 22.43 -22.57 -20.29
CA LEU A 127 21.88 -23.93 -20.41
C LEU A 127 20.50 -23.91 -21.10
N ALA A 128 19.62 -22.99 -20.73
CA ALA A 128 18.29 -22.83 -21.34
C ALA A 128 18.39 -22.55 -22.84
N GLU A 129 19.23 -21.59 -23.23
CA GLU A 129 19.45 -21.18 -24.61
C GLU A 129 20.06 -22.33 -25.44
N ALA A 130 20.98 -23.10 -24.86
CA ALA A 130 21.55 -24.28 -25.49
C ALA A 130 20.51 -25.40 -25.67
N LEU A 131 19.70 -25.67 -24.64
CA LEU A 131 18.59 -26.63 -24.71
C LEU A 131 17.56 -26.21 -25.76
N GLY A 132 17.16 -24.94 -25.77
CA GLY A 132 16.28 -24.35 -26.77
C GLY A 132 16.81 -24.58 -28.18
N THR A 133 18.09 -24.28 -28.41
CA THR A 133 18.76 -24.51 -29.69
C THR A 133 18.70 -25.98 -30.14
N GLY A 134 18.98 -26.91 -29.23
CA GLY A 134 18.89 -28.35 -29.49
C GLY A 134 17.47 -28.81 -29.79
N ILE A 135 16.50 -28.44 -28.95
CA ILE A 135 15.08 -28.78 -29.11
C ILE A 135 14.53 -28.23 -30.42
N GLY A 136 14.81 -26.97 -30.75
CA GLY A 136 14.36 -26.35 -32.00
C GLY A 136 14.85 -27.10 -33.24
N THR A 137 16.12 -27.53 -33.22
CA THR A 137 16.72 -28.35 -34.28
C THR A 137 16.02 -29.72 -34.39
N LEU A 138 15.85 -30.42 -33.26
CA LEU A 138 15.20 -31.74 -33.22
C LEU A 138 13.74 -31.69 -33.68
N LEU A 139 13.00 -30.70 -33.20
CA LEU A 139 11.61 -30.49 -33.59
C LEU A 139 11.52 -30.19 -35.09
N TRP A 140 12.48 -29.44 -35.66
CA TRP A 140 12.50 -29.19 -37.09
C TRP A 140 12.61 -30.49 -37.88
N PHE A 141 13.46 -31.44 -37.48
CA PHE A 141 13.53 -32.74 -38.14
C PHE A 141 12.29 -33.60 -37.90
N ALA A 142 11.72 -33.57 -36.70
CA ALA A 142 10.56 -34.39 -36.34
C ALA A 142 9.26 -33.94 -37.05
N ALA A 143 9.03 -32.63 -37.14
CA ALA A 143 7.77 -32.07 -37.60
C ALA A 143 7.92 -30.91 -38.60
N GLY A 144 9.12 -30.36 -38.79
CA GLY A 144 9.39 -29.18 -39.63
C GLY A 144 8.90 -29.30 -41.06
N PRO A 145 9.27 -30.35 -41.83
CA PRO A 145 8.75 -30.55 -43.18
C PRO A 145 7.21 -30.62 -43.23
N ARG A 146 6.56 -31.20 -42.21
CA ARG A 146 5.10 -31.33 -42.13
C ARG A 146 4.43 -29.99 -41.85
N LEU A 147 4.93 -29.25 -40.86
CA LEU A 147 4.44 -27.90 -40.53
C LEU A 147 4.72 -26.90 -41.66
N ALA A 148 5.89 -27.00 -42.30
CA ALA A 148 6.24 -26.22 -43.49
C ALA A 148 5.30 -26.52 -44.66
N ALA A 149 4.95 -27.80 -44.87
CA ALA A 149 3.97 -28.19 -45.89
C ALA A 149 2.57 -27.66 -45.56
N MET A 150 2.15 -27.66 -44.29
CA MET A 150 0.89 -27.04 -43.85
C MET A 150 0.89 -25.52 -44.09
N TRP A 151 1.99 -24.85 -43.75
CA TRP A 151 2.17 -23.42 -43.97
C TRP A 151 2.19 -23.05 -45.46
N ARG A 152 2.84 -23.85 -46.32
CA ARG A 152 2.80 -23.68 -47.78
C ARG A 152 1.39 -23.88 -48.33
N ARG A 153 0.68 -24.92 -47.89
CA ARG A 153 -0.76 -25.11 -48.25
C ARG A 153 -1.62 -23.91 -47.84
N PHE A 154 -1.26 -23.19 -46.79
CA PHE A 154 -1.88 -21.92 -46.43
C PHE A 154 -1.51 -20.79 -47.40
N ILE A 155 -0.22 -20.61 -47.72
CA ILE A 155 0.25 -19.56 -48.64
C ILE A 155 -0.26 -19.78 -50.07
N ASP A 156 -0.17 -21.00 -50.59
CA ASP A 156 -0.44 -21.34 -51.99
C ASP A 156 -1.95 -21.44 -52.29
N GLY A 157 -2.80 -21.57 -51.26
CA GLY A 157 -4.25 -21.70 -51.38
C GLY A 157 -4.74 -23.09 -51.87
N GLY A 158 -6.04 -23.39 -51.69
CA GLY A 158 -6.66 -24.66 -52.14
C GLY A 158 -7.63 -25.31 -51.13
N THR A 159 -8.25 -26.45 -51.47
CA THR A 159 -9.24 -27.16 -50.62
C THR A 159 -8.68 -27.68 -49.29
N HIS A 160 -7.39 -28.00 -49.24
CA HIS A 160 -6.69 -28.41 -48.01
C HIS A 160 -6.09 -27.24 -47.21
N SER A 161 -6.19 -25.99 -47.72
CA SER A 161 -5.62 -24.78 -47.13
C SER A 161 -6.34 -24.37 -45.83
N LEU A 162 -7.67 -24.41 -45.83
CA LEU A 162 -8.48 -24.02 -44.67
C LEU A 162 -8.24 -24.94 -43.46
N ARG A 163 -8.14 -26.27 -43.68
CA ARG A 163 -7.81 -27.22 -42.60
C ARG A 163 -6.41 -27.01 -42.05
N ALA A 164 -5.44 -26.68 -42.91
CA ALA A 164 -4.07 -26.38 -42.48
C ALA A 164 -4.02 -25.13 -41.59
N VAL A 165 -4.75 -24.07 -41.94
CA VAL A 165 -4.85 -22.84 -41.13
C VAL A 165 -5.50 -23.10 -39.77
N LEU A 166 -6.63 -23.79 -39.76
CA LEU A 166 -7.35 -24.11 -38.53
C LEU A 166 -6.54 -25.05 -37.62
N GLY A 167 -5.78 -25.98 -38.21
CA GLY A 167 -4.84 -26.83 -37.48
C GLY A 167 -3.67 -26.04 -36.88
N LEU A 168 -3.07 -25.13 -37.64
CA LEU A 168 -2.00 -24.24 -37.14
C LEU A 168 -2.51 -23.30 -36.04
N TYR A 169 -3.73 -22.77 -36.19
CA TYR A 169 -4.39 -21.99 -35.14
C TYR A 169 -4.62 -22.81 -33.88
N ALA A 170 -5.12 -24.04 -34.00
CA ALA A 170 -5.36 -24.91 -32.86
C ALA A 170 -4.07 -25.23 -32.10
N LEU A 171 -2.97 -25.50 -32.81
CA LEU A 171 -1.64 -25.70 -32.21
C LEU A 171 -1.14 -24.42 -31.51
N GLY A 172 -1.30 -23.25 -32.13
CA GLY A 172 -0.92 -21.97 -31.54
C GLY A 172 -1.73 -21.61 -30.30
N TYR A 173 -3.05 -21.83 -30.33
CA TYR A 173 -3.93 -21.62 -29.18
C TYR A 173 -3.57 -22.55 -28.01
N LEU A 174 -3.31 -23.84 -28.28
CA LEU A 174 -2.87 -24.77 -27.24
C LEU A 174 -1.50 -24.38 -26.67
N GLY A 175 -0.57 -23.94 -27.52
CA GLY A 175 0.71 -23.40 -27.06
C GLY A 175 0.51 -22.22 -26.11
N LEU A 176 -0.30 -21.24 -26.51
CA LEU A 176 -0.56 -20.04 -25.71
C LEU A 176 -1.35 -20.34 -24.42
N ALA A 177 -2.29 -21.29 -24.46
CA ALA A 177 -3.08 -21.71 -23.31
C ALA A 177 -2.23 -22.37 -22.21
N LEU A 178 -0.97 -22.69 -22.48
CA LEU A 178 -0.03 -23.28 -21.52
C LEU A 178 1.07 -22.31 -21.07
N PHE A 179 1.15 -21.12 -21.67
CA PHE A 179 2.13 -20.09 -21.30
C PHE A 179 1.84 -19.54 -19.88
N PRO A 180 2.85 -19.28 -19.03
CA PRO A 180 4.30 -19.26 -19.29
C PRO A 180 5.02 -20.60 -19.10
N TYR A 181 4.30 -21.73 -19.04
CA TYR A 181 4.85 -23.08 -18.83
C TYR A 181 5.58 -23.26 -17.48
N ASP A 182 5.12 -22.55 -16.45
CA ASP A 182 5.59 -22.60 -15.06
C ASP A 182 5.01 -23.81 -14.31
N PHE A 183 5.31 -25.02 -14.80
CA PHE A 183 4.81 -26.26 -14.21
C PHE A 183 5.31 -26.45 -12.78
N LEU A 184 4.41 -26.89 -11.91
CA LEU A 184 4.70 -27.29 -10.54
C LEU A 184 5.41 -28.65 -10.57
N VAL A 185 6.55 -28.75 -9.87
CA VAL A 185 7.42 -29.94 -9.94
C VAL A 185 7.46 -30.73 -8.63
N SER A 186 6.82 -30.23 -7.58
CA SER A 186 6.72 -30.89 -6.28
C SER A 186 5.29 -30.95 -5.75
N MET A 187 5.02 -31.92 -4.88
CA MET A 187 3.73 -32.05 -4.21
C MET A 187 3.45 -30.88 -3.25
N ASP A 188 4.50 -30.30 -2.65
CA ASP A 188 4.38 -29.15 -1.76
C ASP A 188 3.94 -27.89 -2.52
N GLU A 189 4.49 -27.66 -3.72
CA GLU A 189 4.09 -26.57 -4.62
C GLU A 189 2.63 -26.70 -5.05
N LEU A 190 2.18 -27.93 -5.34
CA LEU A 190 0.78 -28.22 -5.70
C LEU A 190 -0.16 -28.04 -4.51
N ALA A 191 0.20 -28.51 -3.31
CA ALA A 191 -0.58 -28.33 -2.10
C ALA A 191 -0.72 -26.84 -1.75
N ALA A 192 0.38 -26.07 -1.81
CA ALA A 192 0.38 -24.63 -1.60
C ALA A 192 -0.52 -23.90 -2.62
N LYS A 193 -0.51 -24.34 -3.89
CA LYS A 193 -1.42 -23.78 -4.90
C LYS A 193 -2.88 -24.08 -4.59
N LEU A 194 -3.22 -25.34 -4.28
CA LEU A 194 -4.59 -25.80 -4.03
C LEU A 194 -5.19 -25.19 -2.75
N ALA A 195 -4.34 -24.80 -1.79
CA ALA A 195 -4.76 -24.07 -0.60
C ALA A 195 -5.28 -22.65 -0.93
N ARG A 196 -4.94 -22.08 -2.09
CA ARG A 196 -5.46 -20.77 -2.51
C ARG A 196 -6.95 -20.90 -2.90
N PRO A 197 -7.87 -20.13 -2.29
CA PRO A 197 -9.31 -20.23 -2.57
C PRO A 197 -9.68 -19.92 -4.03
N ASP A 198 -8.81 -19.22 -4.76
CA ASP A 198 -9.04 -18.83 -6.16
C ASP A 198 -8.45 -19.80 -7.19
N SER A 199 -7.73 -20.83 -6.73
CA SER A 199 -7.03 -21.78 -7.61
C SER A 199 -7.98 -22.71 -8.37
N LEU A 200 -9.14 -23.02 -7.77
CA LEU A 200 -10.19 -23.90 -8.28
C LEU A 200 -11.57 -23.32 -7.97
N GLY A 201 -12.31 -22.89 -9.00
CA GLY A 201 -13.66 -22.37 -8.84
C GLY A 201 -14.61 -22.88 -9.93
N TRP A 202 -15.89 -23.11 -9.59
CA TRP A 202 -16.92 -23.45 -10.60
C TRP A 202 -17.41 -22.23 -11.37
N LEU A 203 -17.54 -21.09 -10.69
CA LEU A 203 -17.91 -19.78 -11.23
C LEU A 203 -16.67 -18.89 -11.39
N PRO A 204 -16.75 -17.74 -12.09
CA PRO A 204 -15.64 -16.78 -12.10
C PRO A 204 -15.37 -16.31 -10.68
N GLY A 205 -14.26 -16.74 -10.09
CA GLY A 205 -13.87 -16.35 -8.72
C GLY A 205 -13.35 -14.91 -8.63
N LEU A 206 -12.88 -14.52 -7.44
CA LEU A 206 -12.27 -13.20 -7.15
C LEU A 206 -11.07 -12.87 -8.06
N SER A 207 -10.43 -13.89 -8.65
CA SER A 207 -9.30 -13.78 -9.58
C SER A 207 -9.64 -13.22 -10.98
N CYS A 208 -10.92 -13.07 -11.32
CA CYS A 208 -11.34 -12.62 -12.66
C CYS A 208 -11.32 -11.09 -12.86
N GLY A 209 -11.12 -10.32 -11.79
CA GLY A 209 -11.18 -8.85 -11.81
C GLY A 209 -12.61 -8.30 -11.91
N PRO A 210 -12.79 -7.01 -12.25
CA PRO A 210 -14.11 -6.37 -12.33
C PRO A 210 -15.08 -7.13 -13.23
N ALA A 211 -16.36 -7.18 -12.85
CA ALA A 211 -17.41 -7.96 -13.51
C ALA A 211 -17.43 -7.78 -15.04
N PHE A 212 -17.30 -6.53 -15.51
CA PHE A 212 -17.26 -6.21 -16.94
C PHE A 212 -16.05 -6.81 -17.67
N ALA A 213 -14.85 -6.67 -17.09
CA ALA A 213 -13.63 -7.24 -17.66
C ALA A 213 -13.66 -8.77 -17.66
N CYS A 214 -14.20 -9.36 -16.59
CA CYS A 214 -14.39 -10.80 -16.48
C CYS A 214 -15.37 -11.34 -17.54
N GLY A 215 -16.51 -10.67 -17.74
CA GLY A 215 -17.47 -11.04 -18.77
C GLY A 215 -16.90 -10.96 -20.19
N ILE A 216 -16.08 -9.95 -20.49
CA ILE A 216 -15.35 -9.84 -21.76
C ILE A 216 -14.34 -11.00 -21.91
N LYS A 217 -13.59 -11.33 -20.85
CA LYS A 217 -12.64 -12.47 -20.87
C LYS A 217 -13.35 -13.76 -21.29
N LEU A 218 -14.46 -14.08 -20.64
CA LEU A 218 -15.25 -15.30 -20.92
C LEU A 218 -15.83 -15.30 -22.35
N LEU A 219 -16.25 -14.14 -22.84
CA LEU A 219 -16.71 -13.99 -24.22
C LEU A 219 -15.57 -14.25 -25.22
N VAL A 220 -14.39 -13.68 -24.98
CA VAL A 220 -13.21 -13.89 -25.81
C VAL A 220 -12.80 -15.36 -25.82
N GLU A 221 -12.82 -16.04 -24.67
CA GLU A 221 -12.57 -17.49 -24.58
C GLU A 221 -13.52 -18.30 -25.49
N ALA A 222 -14.82 -17.99 -25.48
CA ALA A 222 -15.79 -18.65 -26.35
C ALA A 222 -15.52 -18.36 -27.84
N VAL A 223 -15.20 -17.11 -28.20
CA VAL A 223 -14.91 -16.72 -29.60
C VAL A 223 -13.65 -17.42 -30.12
N LEU A 224 -12.61 -17.54 -29.30
CA LEU A 224 -11.36 -18.21 -29.68
C LEU A 224 -11.54 -19.72 -29.93
N MET A 225 -12.64 -20.33 -29.48
CA MET A 225 -12.95 -21.75 -29.73
C MET A 225 -13.81 -22.00 -31.00
N ILE A 226 -14.32 -20.95 -31.66
CA ILE A 226 -15.06 -21.07 -32.92
C ILE A 226 -14.26 -21.83 -34.00
N PRO A 227 -12.95 -21.54 -34.23
CA PRO A 227 -12.15 -22.27 -35.22
C PRO A 227 -12.07 -23.78 -34.97
N PHE A 228 -12.07 -24.23 -33.71
CA PHE A 228 -12.07 -25.65 -33.34
C PHE A 228 -13.36 -26.36 -33.80
N GLY A 229 -14.51 -25.69 -33.65
CA GLY A 229 -15.79 -26.20 -34.14
C GLY A 229 -15.84 -26.32 -35.67
N ILE A 230 -15.26 -25.35 -36.38
CA ILE A 230 -15.14 -25.39 -37.84
C ILE A 230 -14.20 -26.52 -38.28
N LEU A 231 -13.06 -26.68 -37.59
CA LEU A 231 -12.10 -27.76 -37.84
C LEU A 231 -12.73 -29.14 -37.65
N LEU A 232 -13.50 -29.33 -36.58
CA LEU A 232 -14.24 -30.57 -36.29
C LEU A 232 -15.23 -30.91 -37.41
N ALA A 233 -15.97 -29.92 -37.92
CA ALA A 233 -16.91 -30.12 -39.02
C ALA A 233 -16.21 -30.52 -40.34
N LEU A 234 -15.02 -29.96 -40.59
CA LEU A 234 -14.25 -30.20 -41.81
C LEU A 234 -13.44 -31.51 -41.77
N GLY A 235 -12.98 -31.95 -40.60
CA GLY A 235 -12.19 -33.18 -40.42
C GLY A 235 -12.99 -34.47 -40.64
N VAL A 236 -14.26 -34.50 -40.21
CA VAL A 236 -15.12 -35.70 -40.33
C VAL A 236 -15.61 -35.95 -41.76
N ARG A 237 -15.60 -34.94 -42.64
CA ARG A 237 -16.04 -35.05 -44.04
C ARG A 237 -15.11 -35.87 -44.95
N ASP A 238 -13.87 -36.15 -44.54
CA ASP A 238 -12.86 -36.88 -45.35
C ASP A 238 -12.88 -38.41 -45.17
N HIS A 239 -13.62 -38.94 -44.20
CA HIS A 239 -13.85 -40.39 -44.09
C HIS A 239 -15.22 -40.70 -44.70
N ALA A 240 -15.22 -41.36 -45.86
CA ALA A 240 -16.31 -41.46 -46.84
C ALA A 240 -17.64 -42.12 -46.40
N ALA A 241 -18.04 -42.12 -45.12
CA ALA A 241 -19.29 -42.77 -44.69
C ALA A 241 -19.97 -42.25 -43.40
N ARG A 242 -19.62 -41.10 -42.81
CA ARG A 242 -20.28 -40.64 -41.56
C ARG A 242 -21.01 -39.30 -41.68
N ARG A 243 -22.24 -39.25 -41.13
CA ARG A 243 -23.03 -38.03 -40.96
C ARG A 243 -22.21 -36.97 -40.22
N PRO A 244 -22.35 -35.66 -40.55
CA PRO A 244 -21.62 -34.60 -39.86
C PRO A 244 -21.91 -34.63 -38.34
N PRO A 245 -20.90 -34.45 -37.47
CA PRO A 245 -21.00 -34.70 -36.02
C PRO A 245 -22.16 -33.92 -35.40
N GLY A 246 -23.03 -34.55 -34.60
CA GLY A 246 -24.19 -33.87 -34.01
C GLY A 246 -23.81 -32.69 -33.11
N MET A 247 -24.78 -31.84 -32.74
CA MET A 247 -24.54 -30.72 -31.79
C MET A 247 -23.94 -31.21 -30.47
N ALA A 248 -24.38 -32.38 -29.98
CA ALA A 248 -23.81 -33.04 -28.81
C ALA A 248 -22.31 -33.37 -28.97
N ALA A 249 -21.87 -33.75 -30.17
CA ALA A 249 -20.46 -34.02 -30.44
C ALA A 249 -19.61 -32.74 -30.47
N GLY A 250 -20.18 -31.61 -30.91
CA GLY A 250 -19.52 -30.29 -30.81
C GLY A 250 -19.36 -29.81 -29.37
N LEU A 251 -20.42 -29.95 -28.56
CA LEU A 251 -20.37 -29.65 -27.13
C LEU A 251 -19.39 -30.56 -26.39
N ALA A 252 -19.43 -31.87 -26.64
CA ALA A 252 -18.52 -32.84 -26.02
C ALA A 252 -17.06 -32.57 -26.40
N ALA A 253 -16.77 -32.29 -27.67
CA ALA A 253 -15.41 -31.98 -28.12
C ALA A 253 -14.86 -30.69 -27.46
N GLY A 254 -15.69 -29.64 -27.37
CA GLY A 254 -15.28 -28.40 -26.71
C GLY A 254 -15.16 -28.54 -25.19
N ALA A 255 -16.03 -29.33 -24.55
CA ALA A 255 -15.94 -29.64 -23.13
C ALA A 255 -14.70 -30.49 -22.81
N LEU A 256 -14.37 -31.50 -23.63
CA LEU A 256 -13.15 -32.30 -23.48
C LEU A 256 -11.89 -31.44 -23.63
N ALA A 257 -11.85 -30.55 -24.62
CA ALA A 257 -10.76 -29.61 -24.78
C ALA A 257 -10.68 -28.65 -23.59
N GLY A 258 -11.81 -28.17 -23.09
CA GLY A 258 -11.90 -27.36 -21.87
C GLY A 258 -11.34 -28.09 -20.66
N VAL A 259 -11.81 -29.30 -20.37
CA VAL A 259 -11.31 -30.12 -19.25
C VAL A 259 -9.82 -30.38 -19.38
N ALA A 260 -9.31 -30.68 -20.58
CA ALA A 260 -7.88 -30.90 -20.79
C ALA A 260 -7.05 -29.63 -20.49
N ILE A 261 -7.48 -28.46 -20.99
CA ILE A 261 -6.80 -27.20 -20.72
C ILE A 261 -6.87 -26.86 -19.23
N GLU A 262 -8.05 -26.95 -18.63
CA GLU A 262 -8.26 -26.65 -17.20
C GLU A 262 -7.49 -27.61 -16.28
N ALA A 263 -7.35 -28.88 -16.64
CA ALA A 263 -6.54 -29.85 -15.90
C ALA A 263 -5.04 -29.50 -15.94
N VAL A 264 -4.55 -29.00 -17.08
CA VAL A 264 -3.17 -28.53 -17.15
C VAL A 264 -3.00 -27.20 -16.40
N GLN A 265 -4.01 -26.32 -16.41
CA GLN A 265 -4.00 -25.10 -15.61
C GLN A 265 -3.87 -25.37 -14.11
N VAL A 266 -4.36 -26.51 -13.60
CA VAL A 266 -4.16 -26.92 -12.18
C VAL A 266 -2.66 -27.06 -11.85
N VAL A 267 -1.86 -27.58 -12.79
CA VAL A 267 -0.42 -27.85 -12.56
C VAL A 267 0.51 -26.72 -13.00
N LEU A 268 -0.01 -25.57 -13.42
CA LEU A 268 0.76 -24.35 -13.74
C LEU A 268 0.72 -23.37 -12.57
N ALA A 269 1.84 -22.83 -12.09
CA ALA A 269 1.83 -21.97 -10.90
C ALA A 269 0.96 -20.71 -11.03
N SER A 270 0.99 -20.08 -12.20
CA SER A 270 0.20 -18.91 -12.60
C SER A 270 -1.23 -19.23 -13.04
N GLY A 271 -1.55 -20.52 -13.25
CA GLY A 271 -2.85 -20.96 -13.76
C GLY A 271 -3.97 -20.91 -12.72
N THR A 272 -5.16 -20.48 -13.15
CA THR A 272 -6.40 -20.54 -12.36
C THR A 272 -7.41 -21.43 -13.09
N THR A 273 -7.98 -22.40 -12.37
CA THR A 273 -8.91 -23.36 -12.97
C THR A 273 -10.35 -22.93 -12.75
N GLN A 274 -11.11 -22.77 -13.82
CA GLN A 274 -12.47 -22.24 -13.80
C GLN A 274 -13.45 -23.18 -14.52
N GLY A 275 -14.42 -23.74 -13.80
CA GLY A 275 -15.44 -24.64 -14.35
C GLY A 275 -16.26 -23.97 -15.46
N ILE A 276 -16.55 -22.67 -15.33
CA ILE A 276 -17.21 -21.86 -16.36
C ILE A 276 -16.43 -21.80 -17.68
N SER A 277 -15.09 -21.85 -17.64
CA SER A 277 -14.26 -21.83 -18.85
C SER A 277 -14.35 -23.15 -19.64
N VAL A 278 -14.77 -24.26 -19.02
CA VAL A 278 -15.15 -25.48 -19.76
C VAL A 278 -16.42 -25.24 -20.57
N LEU A 279 -17.40 -24.55 -19.97
CA LEU A 279 -18.67 -24.22 -20.63
C LEU A 279 -18.48 -23.22 -21.77
N THR A 280 -17.71 -22.14 -21.58
CA THR A 280 -17.45 -21.15 -22.63
C THR A 280 -16.75 -21.77 -23.84
N ARG A 281 -15.78 -22.67 -23.61
CA ARG A 281 -15.09 -23.38 -24.69
C ARG A 281 -15.98 -24.41 -25.39
N ALA A 282 -16.88 -25.08 -24.66
CA ALA A 282 -17.90 -25.96 -25.24
C ALA A 282 -18.88 -25.19 -26.13
N LEU A 283 -19.38 -24.04 -25.66
CA LEU A 283 -20.27 -23.16 -26.40
C LEU A 283 -19.60 -22.57 -27.64
N GLY A 284 -18.35 -22.11 -27.54
CA GLY A 284 -17.56 -21.62 -28.67
C GLY A 284 -17.35 -22.67 -29.76
N THR A 285 -17.02 -23.90 -29.36
CA THR A 285 -16.86 -25.03 -30.28
C THR A 285 -18.18 -25.40 -30.96
N LEU A 286 -19.29 -25.43 -30.20
CA LEU A 286 -20.62 -25.62 -30.76
C LEU A 286 -20.97 -24.52 -31.77
N TRP A 287 -20.67 -23.26 -31.43
CA TRP A 287 -20.91 -22.11 -32.29
C TRP A 287 -20.18 -22.28 -33.62
N GLY A 288 -18.89 -22.64 -33.59
CA GLY A 288 -18.11 -22.97 -34.79
C GLY A 288 -18.66 -24.14 -35.63
N LEU A 289 -19.19 -25.18 -34.98
CA LEU A 289 -19.79 -26.33 -35.67
C LEU A 289 -21.11 -25.97 -36.37
N VAL A 290 -21.99 -25.25 -35.67
CA VAL A 290 -23.27 -24.75 -36.22
C VAL A 290 -23.00 -23.80 -37.36
N LEU A 291 -22.00 -22.95 -37.17
CA LEU A 291 -21.46 -22.10 -38.20
C LEU A 291 -21.05 -22.95 -39.43
N ALA A 292 -20.11 -23.88 -39.33
CA ALA A 292 -19.65 -24.65 -40.48
C ALA A 292 -20.79 -25.41 -41.21
N ARG A 293 -21.82 -25.88 -40.47
CA ARG A 293 -23.03 -26.52 -41.04
C ARG A 293 -23.90 -25.59 -41.86
N SER A 294 -23.96 -24.31 -41.51
CA SER A 294 -24.75 -23.32 -42.24
C SER A 294 -24.20 -23.04 -43.64
N GLY A 295 -22.98 -23.51 -43.94
CA GLY A 295 -22.34 -23.40 -45.25
C GLY A 295 -21.52 -22.12 -45.35
N ILE A 296 -20.20 -22.28 -45.40
CA ILE A 296 -19.20 -21.20 -45.43
C ILE A 296 -19.49 -20.18 -46.55
N ARG A 297 -20.05 -20.62 -47.70
CA ARG A 297 -20.45 -19.73 -48.81
C ARG A 297 -21.44 -18.63 -48.39
N ARG A 298 -22.41 -18.95 -47.51
CA ARG A 298 -23.43 -17.98 -47.05
C ARG A 298 -22.85 -16.88 -46.16
N TRP A 299 -21.67 -17.07 -45.58
CA TRP A 299 -20.96 -16.02 -44.83
C TRP A 299 -20.22 -15.05 -45.72
N LEU A 300 -19.85 -15.50 -46.91
CA LEU A 300 -19.13 -14.72 -47.90
C LEU A 300 -20.09 -13.87 -48.74
N GLU A 301 -21.39 -14.17 -48.69
CA GLU A 301 -22.48 -13.35 -49.24
C GLU A 301 -22.79 -12.17 -48.30
N TYR A 302 -21.86 -11.22 -48.21
CA TYR A 302 -22.04 -9.96 -47.50
C TYR A 302 -21.90 -8.77 -48.45
N SER A 303 -22.51 -7.63 -48.08
CA SER A 303 -22.33 -6.36 -48.80
C SER A 303 -21.27 -5.53 -48.08
N PRO A 304 -20.12 -5.24 -48.72
CA PRO A 304 -19.08 -4.40 -48.12
C PRO A 304 -19.60 -3.03 -47.67
N GLN A 305 -20.56 -2.45 -48.41
CA GLN A 305 -21.21 -1.18 -48.06
C GLN A 305 -22.13 -1.26 -46.82
N ARG A 306 -22.83 -2.39 -46.62
CA ARG A 306 -23.62 -2.60 -45.40
C ARG A 306 -22.72 -2.88 -44.20
N LEU A 307 -21.64 -3.63 -44.41
CA LEU A 307 -20.63 -3.89 -43.39
C LEU A 307 -19.96 -2.59 -42.94
N LEU A 308 -19.54 -1.73 -43.87
CA LEU A 308 -18.94 -0.44 -43.54
C LEU A 308 -19.89 0.45 -42.74
N ARG A 309 -21.16 0.54 -43.13
CA ARG A 309 -22.17 1.27 -42.36
C ARG A 309 -22.35 0.69 -40.95
N ALA A 310 -22.48 -0.63 -40.83
CA ALA A 310 -22.58 -1.28 -39.53
C ALA A 310 -21.32 -1.06 -38.67
N ALA A 311 -20.13 -1.12 -39.27
CA ALA A 311 -18.87 -0.88 -38.59
C ALA A 311 -18.72 0.57 -38.13
N LEU A 312 -19.17 1.56 -38.92
CA LEU A 312 -19.23 2.95 -38.51
C LEU A 312 -20.17 3.15 -37.32
N TRP A 313 -21.36 2.53 -37.33
CA TRP A 313 -22.27 2.56 -36.19
C TRP A 313 -21.69 1.87 -34.94
N LEU A 314 -21.01 0.74 -35.11
CA LEU A 314 -20.38 -0.01 -34.02
C LEU A 314 -19.04 0.60 -33.56
N SER A 315 -18.48 1.57 -34.28
CA SER A 315 -17.20 2.19 -33.94
C SER A 315 -17.24 2.94 -32.62
N SER A 316 -18.38 3.55 -32.27
CA SER A 316 -18.59 4.21 -30.97
C SER A 316 -18.62 3.19 -29.83
N VAL A 317 -19.25 2.04 -30.04
CA VAL A 317 -19.27 0.91 -29.09
C VAL A 317 -17.87 0.33 -28.93
N TRP A 318 -17.14 0.13 -30.03
CA TRP A 318 -15.76 -0.31 -30.00
C TRP A 318 -14.86 0.67 -29.26
N LEU A 319 -14.97 1.98 -29.54
CA LEU A 319 -14.18 3.00 -28.85
C LEU A 319 -14.51 3.04 -27.35
N ALA A 320 -15.78 2.99 -26.98
CA ALA A 320 -16.19 2.90 -25.58
C ALA A 320 -15.64 1.65 -24.89
N LEU A 321 -15.63 0.50 -25.59
CA LEU A 321 -15.00 -0.73 -25.10
C LEU A 321 -13.51 -0.55 -24.91
N VAL A 322 -12.77 0.01 -25.88
CA VAL A 322 -11.33 0.28 -25.78
C VAL A 322 -11.02 1.19 -24.59
N LEU A 323 -11.80 2.26 -24.39
CA LEU A 323 -11.62 3.18 -23.25
C LEU A 323 -11.93 2.48 -21.91
N ALA A 324 -13.05 1.76 -21.82
CA ALA A 324 -13.45 1.04 -20.61
C ALA A 324 -12.45 -0.06 -20.22
N THR A 325 -11.98 -0.85 -21.18
CA THR A 325 -11.04 -1.95 -20.92
C THR A 325 -9.63 -1.47 -20.63
N ASN A 326 -9.25 -0.27 -21.08
CA ASN A 326 -8.03 0.43 -20.62
C ASN A 326 -8.21 1.14 -19.26
N GLY A 327 -9.39 1.04 -18.64
CA GLY A 327 -9.71 1.67 -17.35
C GLY A 327 -9.79 3.19 -17.40
N LEU A 328 -10.11 3.77 -18.56
CA LEU A 328 -10.28 5.22 -18.75
C LEU A 328 -11.73 5.68 -18.51
N LEU A 329 -12.64 4.75 -18.20
CA LEU A 329 -14.03 5.03 -17.85
C LEU A 329 -14.36 4.46 -16.47
N PRO A 330 -14.95 5.26 -15.55
CA PRO A 330 -15.24 6.69 -15.70
C PRO A 330 -13.96 7.52 -15.77
N LEU A 331 -14.00 8.63 -16.53
CA LEU A 331 -12.83 9.48 -16.75
C LEU A 331 -12.51 10.26 -15.48
N ARG A 332 -11.39 9.95 -14.83
CA ARG A 332 -10.86 10.68 -13.67
C ARG A 332 -9.65 11.49 -14.09
N LEU A 333 -9.86 12.76 -14.41
CA LEU A 333 -8.81 13.64 -14.91
C LEU A 333 -7.94 14.15 -13.77
N GLN A 334 -6.61 14.06 -13.93
CA GLN A 334 -5.64 14.69 -13.04
C GLN A 334 -5.25 16.08 -13.57
N ALA A 335 -4.61 16.88 -12.70
CA ALA A 335 -4.12 18.19 -13.08
C ALA A 335 -3.07 18.12 -14.21
N SER A 336 -3.03 19.15 -15.06
CA SER A 336 -2.16 19.21 -16.25
C SER A 336 -0.67 19.14 -15.92
N TRP A 337 -0.23 19.67 -14.77
CA TRP A 337 1.16 19.57 -14.32
C TRP A 337 1.57 18.11 -14.04
N ALA A 338 0.66 17.28 -13.54
CA ALA A 338 0.95 15.86 -13.28
C ALA A 338 1.09 15.07 -14.59
N ALA A 339 0.39 15.51 -15.65
CA ALA A 339 0.57 14.96 -16.99
C ALA A 339 1.94 15.33 -17.59
N LEU A 340 2.44 16.55 -17.35
CA LEU A 340 3.77 17.00 -17.76
C LEU A 340 4.88 16.19 -17.07
N GLU A 341 4.78 15.96 -15.76
CA GLU A 341 5.76 15.13 -15.03
C GLU A 341 5.75 13.67 -15.52
N LYS A 342 4.57 13.09 -15.76
CA LYS A 342 4.49 11.77 -16.40
C LYS A 342 5.16 11.76 -17.77
N LEU A 343 4.99 12.81 -18.57
CA LEU A 343 5.63 12.93 -19.88
C LEU A 343 7.16 13.06 -19.77
N GLU A 344 7.69 13.80 -18.80
CA GLU A 344 9.13 13.94 -18.56
C GLU A 344 9.81 12.64 -18.16
N THR A 345 9.11 11.81 -17.37
CA THR A 345 9.58 10.49 -16.94
C THR A 345 9.29 9.36 -17.94
N LEU A 346 8.54 9.64 -19.02
CA LEU A 346 8.11 8.65 -20.00
C LEU A 346 9.29 8.12 -20.82
N ARG A 347 9.42 6.80 -20.90
CA ARG A 347 10.42 6.12 -21.72
C ARG A 347 9.78 5.62 -23.01
N PHE A 348 10.30 6.10 -24.14
CA PHE A 348 9.82 5.76 -25.48
C PHE A 348 10.45 4.50 -26.07
N LEU A 349 11.38 3.86 -25.35
CA LEU A 349 12.04 2.65 -25.81
C LEU A 349 11.01 1.50 -25.90
N PRO A 350 10.84 0.84 -27.06
CA PRO A 350 9.88 -0.25 -27.21
C PRO A 350 10.08 -1.36 -26.17
N PHE A 351 8.98 -1.88 -25.62
CA PHE A 351 8.99 -2.93 -24.61
C PHE A 351 9.71 -2.58 -23.29
N TYR A 352 10.11 -1.32 -23.06
CA TYR A 352 10.73 -0.88 -21.80
C TYR A 352 9.87 -1.23 -20.58
N TYR A 353 8.58 -0.89 -20.62
CA TYR A 353 7.66 -1.18 -19.51
C TYR A 353 7.30 -2.66 -19.40
N HIS A 354 7.34 -3.40 -20.51
CA HIS A 354 7.08 -4.85 -20.51
C HIS A 354 8.20 -5.61 -19.80
N TYR A 355 9.44 -5.12 -19.86
CA TYR A 355 10.59 -5.70 -19.14
C TYR A 355 10.44 -5.64 -17.61
N TYR A 356 9.89 -4.54 -17.07
CA TYR A 356 9.66 -4.38 -15.63
C TYR A 356 8.35 -5.03 -15.14
N SER A 357 7.71 -5.85 -15.98
CA SER A 357 6.49 -6.60 -15.65
C SER A 357 6.76 -8.10 -15.72
N THR A 358 5.91 -8.91 -15.07
CA THR A 358 6.03 -10.38 -15.20
C THR A 358 5.75 -10.82 -16.63
N GLU A 359 6.32 -11.95 -17.06
CA GLU A 359 6.21 -12.49 -18.42
C GLU A 359 4.73 -12.70 -18.80
N THR A 360 3.94 -13.21 -17.86
CA THR A 360 2.49 -13.40 -18.01
C THR A 360 1.76 -12.07 -18.16
N ALA A 361 2.12 -11.04 -17.40
CA ALA A 361 1.52 -9.71 -17.52
C ALA A 361 1.87 -9.04 -18.84
N ALA A 362 3.13 -9.15 -19.27
CA ALA A 362 3.63 -8.63 -20.54
C ALA A 362 2.89 -9.27 -21.74
N VAL A 363 2.79 -10.60 -21.80
CA VAL A 363 2.07 -11.30 -22.88
C VAL A 363 0.58 -11.01 -22.84
N ARG A 364 -0.04 -10.95 -21.66
CA ARG A 364 -1.45 -10.57 -21.52
C ARG A 364 -1.69 -9.16 -22.04
N SER A 365 -0.83 -8.20 -21.70
CA SER A 365 -0.87 -6.82 -22.22
C SER A 365 -0.78 -6.79 -23.74
N LEU A 366 0.23 -7.48 -24.30
CA LEU A 366 0.43 -7.60 -25.74
C LEU A 366 -0.81 -8.13 -26.47
N LEU A 367 -1.35 -9.27 -26.00
CA LEU A 367 -2.53 -9.90 -26.60
C LEU A 367 -3.78 -9.05 -26.45
N PHE A 368 -3.93 -8.37 -25.33
CA PHE A 368 -5.07 -7.49 -25.06
C PHE A 368 -5.07 -6.29 -26.01
N VAL A 369 -3.92 -5.61 -26.17
CA VAL A 369 -3.80 -4.49 -27.10
C VAL A 369 -3.97 -4.98 -28.54
N ALA A 370 -3.31 -6.08 -28.91
CA ALA A 370 -3.45 -6.66 -30.23
C ALA A 370 -4.91 -7.05 -30.56
N GLY A 371 -5.62 -7.68 -29.62
CA GLY A 371 -7.03 -8.05 -29.75
C GLY A 371 -7.97 -6.84 -29.83
N SER A 372 -7.64 -5.75 -29.14
CA SER A 372 -8.43 -4.51 -29.17
C SER A 372 -8.39 -3.81 -30.52
N PHE A 373 -7.24 -3.87 -31.22
CA PHE A 373 -7.01 -3.17 -32.48
C PHE A 373 -7.09 -4.06 -33.74
N ALA A 374 -7.00 -5.39 -33.60
CA ALA A 374 -7.19 -6.33 -34.72
C ALA A 374 -8.52 -6.13 -35.49
N PRO A 375 -9.68 -5.84 -34.85
CA PRO A 375 -10.94 -5.58 -35.56
C PRO A 375 -10.85 -4.47 -36.61
N VAL A 376 -10.04 -3.44 -36.38
CA VAL A 376 -9.81 -2.34 -37.34
C VAL A 376 -9.27 -2.90 -38.66
N GLY A 377 -8.28 -3.81 -38.57
CA GLY A 377 -7.71 -4.50 -39.72
C GLY A 377 -8.69 -5.44 -40.42
N VAL A 378 -9.47 -6.21 -39.64
CA VAL A 378 -10.50 -7.12 -40.17
C VAL A 378 -11.56 -6.36 -40.96
N VAL A 379 -12.10 -5.28 -40.39
CA VAL A 379 -13.12 -4.45 -41.03
C VAL A 379 -12.57 -3.82 -42.31
N ALA A 380 -11.36 -3.27 -42.28
CA ALA A 380 -10.75 -2.68 -43.47
C ALA A 380 -10.60 -3.70 -44.62
N ALA A 381 -10.18 -4.93 -44.30
CA ALA A 381 -10.00 -5.98 -45.30
C ALA A 381 -11.32 -6.44 -45.93
N LEU A 382 -12.40 -6.49 -45.15
CA LEU A 382 -13.73 -6.91 -45.61
C LEU A 382 -14.52 -5.77 -46.27
N ALA A 383 -14.38 -4.53 -45.81
CA ALA A 383 -15.09 -3.38 -46.37
C ALA A 383 -14.49 -2.94 -47.72
N PHE A 384 -13.20 -3.19 -47.96
CA PHE A 384 -12.48 -2.75 -49.16
C PHE A 384 -11.70 -3.90 -49.84
N PRO A 385 -12.35 -5.01 -50.23
CA PRO A 385 -11.68 -6.22 -50.69
C PRO A 385 -10.87 -6.03 -52.00
N HIS A 386 -11.21 -5.02 -52.79
CA HIS A 386 -10.56 -4.66 -54.06
C HIS A 386 -9.46 -3.59 -53.93
N HIS A 387 -9.38 -2.86 -52.82
CA HIS A 387 -8.42 -1.77 -52.59
C HIS A 387 -7.43 -2.10 -51.45
N ARG A 388 -6.80 -3.26 -51.53
CA ARG A 388 -6.03 -3.87 -50.42
C ARG A 388 -4.93 -2.99 -49.83
N PHE A 389 -4.19 -2.25 -50.66
CA PHE A 389 -3.10 -1.40 -50.16
C PHE A 389 -3.64 -0.17 -49.41
N GLY A 390 -4.56 0.57 -50.03
CA GLY A 390 -5.18 1.75 -49.41
C GLY A 390 -5.97 1.41 -48.14
N ALA A 391 -6.69 0.29 -48.14
CA ALA A 391 -7.42 -0.20 -46.98
C ALA A 391 -6.50 -0.60 -45.82
N SER A 392 -5.37 -1.25 -46.13
CA SER A 392 -4.34 -1.54 -45.13
C SER A 392 -3.81 -0.24 -44.54
N LEU A 393 -3.37 0.72 -45.37
CA LEU A 393 -2.83 1.99 -44.88
C LEU A 393 -3.83 2.74 -43.98
N LEU A 394 -5.10 2.77 -44.37
CA LEU A 394 -6.17 3.35 -43.56
C LEU A 394 -6.30 2.65 -42.20
N ALA A 395 -6.26 1.32 -42.16
CA ALA A 395 -6.33 0.57 -40.90
C ALA A 395 -5.15 0.88 -39.97
N LEU A 396 -3.94 1.01 -40.53
CA LEU A 396 -2.75 1.38 -39.76
C LEU A 396 -2.88 2.78 -39.17
N LEU A 397 -3.31 3.75 -39.98
CA LEU A 397 -3.50 5.14 -39.53
C LEU A 397 -4.57 5.24 -38.45
N VAL A 398 -5.72 4.56 -38.62
CA VAL A 398 -6.79 4.55 -37.61
C VAL A 398 -6.32 3.89 -36.31
N ALA A 399 -5.65 2.74 -36.38
CA ALA A 399 -5.10 2.08 -35.20
C ALA A 399 -4.05 2.95 -34.50
N ALA A 400 -3.17 3.60 -35.25
CA ALA A 400 -2.17 4.51 -34.71
C ALA A 400 -2.80 5.72 -34.01
N LEU A 401 -3.76 6.40 -34.66
CA LEU A 401 -4.41 7.58 -34.10
C LEU A 401 -5.20 7.25 -32.84
N VAL A 402 -5.96 6.16 -32.84
CA VAL A 402 -6.75 5.78 -31.66
C VAL A 402 -5.86 5.30 -30.53
N ALA A 403 -4.83 4.49 -30.80
CA ALA A 403 -3.88 4.08 -29.76
C ALA A 403 -3.11 5.27 -29.19
N ALA A 404 -2.65 6.20 -30.03
CA ALA A 404 -2.00 7.42 -29.57
C ALA A 404 -2.94 8.28 -28.72
N ALA A 405 -4.21 8.40 -29.09
CA ALA A 405 -5.20 9.12 -28.29
C ALA A 405 -5.46 8.44 -26.93
N VAL A 406 -5.51 7.10 -26.89
CA VAL A 406 -5.67 6.33 -25.65
C VAL A 406 -4.46 6.52 -24.73
N GLU A 407 -3.23 6.40 -25.25
CA GLU A 407 -2.01 6.61 -24.48
C GLU A 407 -1.85 8.07 -24.02
N LEU A 408 -2.21 9.04 -24.88
CA LEU A 408 -2.26 10.46 -24.50
C LEU A 408 -3.27 10.70 -23.37
N LEU A 409 -4.45 10.08 -23.42
CA LEU A 409 -5.46 10.23 -22.38
C LEU A 409 -5.01 9.64 -21.04
N LYS A 410 -4.18 8.58 -21.06
CA LYS A 410 -3.56 8.03 -19.83
C LYS A 410 -2.63 9.02 -19.13
N LEU A 411 -1.98 9.95 -19.86
CA LEU A 411 -1.21 11.04 -19.24
C LEU A 411 -2.09 11.94 -18.36
N PHE A 412 -3.33 12.16 -18.76
CA PHE A 412 -4.28 13.02 -18.04
C PHE A 412 -5.22 12.25 -17.11
N THR A 413 -5.07 10.93 -16.99
CA THR A 413 -5.95 10.11 -16.15
C THR A 413 -5.23 9.68 -14.87
N GLU A 414 -5.89 9.84 -13.74
CA GLU A 414 -5.39 9.42 -12.43
C GLU A 414 -5.04 7.93 -12.40
N GLY A 415 -3.88 7.62 -11.83
CA GLY A 415 -3.42 6.25 -11.64
C GLY A 415 -3.19 5.42 -12.92
N LYS A 416 -3.17 6.05 -14.09
CA LYS A 416 -2.79 5.39 -15.35
C LYS A 416 -1.40 5.82 -15.79
N HIS A 417 -0.67 4.87 -16.36
CA HIS A 417 0.64 5.08 -16.96
C HIS A 417 0.57 4.80 -18.47
N PRO A 418 1.02 5.71 -19.33
CA PRO A 418 1.07 5.48 -20.78
C PRO A 418 2.21 4.52 -21.16
N ASP A 419 2.00 3.67 -22.16
CA ASP A 419 3.04 2.81 -22.76
C ASP A 419 3.12 3.06 -24.27
N PRO A 420 4.17 3.75 -24.76
CA PRO A 420 4.37 3.99 -26.19
C PRO A 420 4.45 2.71 -27.04
N THR A 421 4.80 1.57 -26.45
CA THR A 421 4.84 0.25 -27.13
C THR A 421 3.46 -0.17 -27.62
N ASN A 422 2.39 0.22 -26.92
CA ASN A 422 1.02 -0.13 -27.31
C ASN A 422 0.64 0.42 -28.68
N LEU A 423 1.23 1.56 -29.09
CA LEU A 423 1.06 2.11 -30.43
C LEU A 423 1.60 1.16 -31.50
N LEU A 424 2.81 0.63 -31.29
CA LEU A 424 3.46 -0.31 -32.20
C LEU A 424 2.67 -1.62 -32.27
N ILE A 425 2.20 -2.13 -31.13
CA ILE A 425 1.39 -3.35 -31.03
C ILE A 425 0.06 -3.16 -31.77
N ALA A 426 -0.63 -2.03 -31.55
CA ALA A 426 -1.91 -1.73 -32.20
C ALA A 426 -1.78 -1.69 -33.73
N VAL A 427 -0.76 -1.00 -34.24
CA VAL A 427 -0.49 -0.89 -35.68
C VAL A 427 -0.13 -2.25 -36.27
N ALA A 428 0.77 -2.99 -35.63
CA ALA A 428 1.17 -4.33 -36.07
C ALA A 428 -0.04 -5.30 -36.08
N ALA A 429 -0.88 -5.26 -35.05
CA ALA A 429 -2.06 -6.11 -34.95
C ALA A 429 -3.10 -5.79 -36.04
N ALA A 430 -3.40 -4.51 -36.27
CA ALA A 430 -4.31 -4.09 -37.34
C ALA A 430 -3.77 -4.48 -38.73
N TRP A 431 -2.47 -4.30 -38.97
CA TRP A 431 -1.82 -4.71 -40.22
C TRP A 431 -1.87 -6.23 -40.43
N LEU A 432 -1.47 -7.02 -39.42
CA LEU A 432 -1.46 -8.48 -39.47
C LEU A 432 -2.88 -9.03 -39.68
N ALA A 433 -3.87 -8.51 -38.95
CA ALA A 433 -5.27 -8.92 -39.10
C ALA A 433 -5.80 -8.60 -40.51
N HIS A 434 -5.50 -7.41 -41.04
CA HIS A 434 -5.86 -7.05 -42.42
C HIS A 434 -5.23 -8.00 -43.44
N ARG A 435 -3.92 -8.26 -43.32
CA ARG A 435 -3.18 -9.17 -44.23
C ARG A 435 -3.73 -10.59 -44.17
N LEU A 436 -4.01 -11.09 -42.97
CA LEU A 436 -4.56 -12.42 -42.75
C LEU A 436 -5.94 -12.55 -43.40
N VAL A 437 -6.85 -11.61 -43.16
CA VAL A 437 -8.21 -11.63 -43.73
C VAL A 437 -8.19 -11.46 -45.25
N ALA A 438 -7.38 -10.53 -45.77
CA ALA A 438 -7.25 -10.31 -47.22
C ALA A 438 -6.69 -11.55 -47.95
N HIS A 439 -5.87 -12.37 -47.26
CA HIS A 439 -5.35 -13.64 -47.77
C HIS A 439 -6.35 -14.79 -47.66
N LEU A 440 -7.09 -14.87 -46.54
CA LEU A 440 -8.10 -15.91 -46.31
C LEU A 440 -9.36 -15.73 -47.16
N LEU A 441 -9.76 -14.48 -47.45
CA LEU A 441 -11.01 -14.20 -48.13
C LEU A 441 -11.12 -14.89 -49.51
N PRO A 442 -10.12 -14.85 -50.41
CA PRO A 442 -10.14 -15.62 -51.66
C PRO A 442 -10.17 -17.15 -51.46
N ILE A 443 -9.45 -17.66 -50.45
CA ILE A 443 -9.38 -19.10 -50.14
C ILE A 443 -10.77 -19.61 -49.71
N LEU A 444 -11.47 -18.84 -48.87
CA LEU A 444 -12.82 -19.15 -48.43
C LEU A 444 -13.83 -19.11 -49.59
N HIS A 445 -13.71 -18.13 -50.51
CA HIS A 445 -14.55 -18.03 -51.71
C HIS A 445 -14.38 -19.26 -52.63
N HIS A 446 -13.15 -19.75 -52.81
CA HIS A 446 -12.87 -20.94 -53.63
C HIS A 446 -13.36 -22.26 -53.00
N HIS A 447 -13.46 -22.34 -51.67
CA HIS A 447 -13.99 -23.53 -50.98
C HIS A 447 -15.52 -23.58 -50.98
N GLY A 448 -16.16 -22.41 -50.92
CA GLY A 448 -17.63 -22.26 -50.99
C GLY A 448 -18.24 -22.68 -52.34
N THR A 449 -17.46 -22.64 -53.43
CA THR A 449 -17.92 -23.02 -54.78
C THR A 449 -17.84 -24.53 -55.07
N ARG A 450 -16.97 -25.28 -54.39
CA ARG A 450 -16.70 -26.72 -54.65
C ARG A 450 -17.57 -27.71 -53.86
N THR A 451 -18.26 -27.30 -52.80
CA THR A 451 -18.77 -28.23 -51.76
C THR A 451 -20.28 -28.51 -51.77
N THR A 452 -21.05 -28.10 -52.79
CA THR A 452 -22.49 -28.44 -52.88
C THR A 452 -23.02 -28.48 -54.33
N PRO A 453 -23.78 -29.52 -54.73
CA PRO A 453 -24.59 -29.49 -55.96
C PRO A 453 -25.76 -28.48 -55.83
N PRO A 454 -26.32 -27.98 -56.95
CA PRO A 454 -27.39 -27.00 -56.92
C PRO A 454 -28.63 -27.62 -56.26
N THR A 455 -29.02 -27.12 -55.10
CA THR A 455 -30.29 -27.46 -54.45
C THR A 455 -31.16 -26.22 -54.29
N SER A 456 -32.46 -26.44 -54.45
CA SER A 456 -33.50 -25.45 -54.74
C SER A 456 -33.59 -24.31 -53.72
N ALA A 457 -33.91 -23.14 -54.26
CA ALA A 457 -34.20 -21.93 -53.52
C ALA A 457 -35.48 -22.10 -52.68
N ALA A 458 -35.34 -22.37 -51.38
CA ALA A 458 -36.40 -22.09 -50.42
C ALA A 458 -35.86 -21.86 -48.99
N GLN A 459 -36.26 -20.72 -48.43
CA GLN A 459 -36.14 -20.23 -47.04
C GLN A 459 -34.77 -19.69 -46.54
N PRO A 460 -34.46 -18.40 -46.77
CA PRO A 460 -33.24 -17.76 -46.29
C PRO A 460 -33.34 -17.14 -44.88
N ARG A 461 -34.55 -16.78 -44.39
CA ARG A 461 -34.69 -15.87 -43.22
C ARG A 461 -34.76 -16.54 -41.84
N ARG A 462 -35.33 -17.74 -41.70
CA ARG A 462 -35.52 -18.38 -40.36
C ARG A 462 -34.25 -18.97 -39.74
N ARG A 463 -33.23 -19.31 -40.54
CA ARG A 463 -32.01 -19.99 -40.05
C ARG A 463 -30.88 -19.04 -39.61
N VAL A 464 -30.85 -17.79 -40.09
CA VAL A 464 -29.91 -16.74 -39.63
C VAL A 464 -30.25 -16.28 -38.21
N ALA A 465 -31.54 -16.21 -37.87
CA ALA A 465 -32.00 -15.98 -36.51
C ALA A 465 -31.54 -17.09 -35.55
N THR A 466 -31.53 -18.36 -35.98
CA THR A 466 -31.00 -19.49 -35.18
C THR A 466 -29.48 -19.41 -34.99
N LEU A 467 -28.73 -18.92 -35.98
CA LEU A 467 -27.27 -18.71 -35.89
C LEU A 467 -26.89 -17.60 -34.89
N LEU A 468 -27.64 -16.50 -34.86
CA LEU A 468 -27.48 -15.43 -33.88
C LEU A 468 -27.99 -15.84 -32.50
N ALA A 469 -29.11 -16.58 -32.42
CA ALA A 469 -29.68 -17.05 -31.15
C ALA A 469 -28.84 -18.12 -30.43
N VAL A 470 -28.10 -18.96 -31.17
CA VAL A 470 -27.23 -20.00 -30.58
C VAL A 470 -25.84 -19.45 -30.20
N GLY A 471 -25.39 -18.33 -30.79
CA GLY A 471 -24.06 -17.75 -30.55
C GLY A 471 -24.05 -16.47 -29.70
N VAL A 472 -24.96 -15.52 -29.98
CA VAL A 472 -24.95 -14.17 -29.37
C VAL A 472 -25.80 -14.09 -28.11
N ALA A 473 -26.95 -14.76 -28.08
CA ALA A 473 -27.85 -14.72 -26.91
C ALA A 473 -27.25 -15.36 -25.64
N PRO A 474 -26.55 -16.52 -25.68
CA PRO A 474 -25.92 -17.09 -24.50
C PRO A 474 -24.74 -16.25 -24.01
N ALA A 475 -23.97 -15.65 -24.92
CA ALA A 475 -22.84 -14.78 -24.60
C ALA A 475 -23.30 -13.44 -23.99
N ALA A 476 -24.39 -12.86 -24.50
CA ALA A 476 -25.03 -11.69 -23.92
C ALA A 476 -25.69 -12.00 -22.57
N LEU A 477 -26.28 -13.19 -22.41
CA LEU A 477 -26.87 -13.65 -21.15
C LEU A 477 -25.79 -13.93 -20.10
N LEU A 478 -24.63 -14.50 -20.48
CA LEU A 478 -23.44 -14.65 -19.62
C LEU A 478 -22.88 -13.30 -19.19
N LEU A 479 -22.77 -12.34 -20.12
CA LEU A 479 -22.34 -10.99 -19.81
C LEU A 479 -23.31 -10.30 -18.84
N ALA A 480 -24.62 -10.46 -19.05
CA ALA A 480 -25.66 -9.90 -18.18
C ALA A 480 -25.69 -10.56 -16.79
N THR A 481 -25.50 -11.88 -16.69
CA THR A 481 -25.45 -12.59 -15.40
C THR A 481 -24.20 -12.24 -14.59
N VAL A 482 -23.06 -12.00 -15.24
CA VAL A 482 -21.84 -11.52 -14.56
C VAL A 482 -21.99 -10.05 -14.12
N LEU A 483 -22.63 -9.20 -14.93
CA LEU A 483 -22.91 -7.79 -14.59
C LEU A 483 -23.92 -7.63 -13.45
N LEU A 484 -24.87 -8.56 -13.30
CA LEU A 484 -25.90 -8.52 -12.26
C LEU A 484 -25.51 -9.27 -10.97
N GLY A 485 -24.50 -10.15 -11.02
CA GLY A 485 -24.18 -11.10 -9.93
C GLY A 485 -22.92 -10.81 -9.11
N LEU A 486 -22.15 -9.76 -9.40
CA LEU A 486 -20.89 -9.46 -8.71
C LEU A 486 -20.89 -8.05 -8.10
N PRO A 487 -20.43 -7.88 -6.84
CA PRO A 487 -20.26 -6.55 -6.26
C PRO A 487 -19.20 -5.76 -7.03
N LEU A 488 -19.53 -4.50 -7.32
CA LEU A 488 -18.67 -3.49 -7.95
C LEU A 488 -17.53 -3.08 -6.99
N ALA A 489 -16.63 -4.01 -6.68
CA ALA A 489 -15.40 -3.71 -5.94
C ALA A 489 -14.26 -3.64 -6.95
N GLU A 490 -13.77 -2.44 -7.22
CA GLU A 490 -12.50 -2.25 -7.91
C GLU A 490 -11.37 -2.65 -6.95
N PRO A 491 -10.53 -3.65 -7.26
CA PRO A 491 -9.25 -3.76 -6.59
C PRO A 491 -8.37 -2.57 -7.00
N PRO A 492 -7.53 -2.04 -6.09
CA PRO A 492 -6.66 -0.91 -6.38
C PRO A 492 -5.70 -1.24 -7.52
N ALA A 493 -5.52 -0.29 -8.44
CA ALA A 493 -4.58 -0.41 -9.53
C ALA A 493 -3.14 -0.42 -8.99
N VAL A 494 -2.51 -1.59 -9.00
CA VAL A 494 -1.07 -1.75 -8.75
C VAL A 494 -0.32 -0.98 -9.84
N GLY A 495 0.43 0.06 -9.47
CA GLY A 495 1.29 0.84 -10.38
C GLY A 495 0.79 2.24 -10.76
N ALA A 496 -0.32 2.72 -10.19
CA ALA A 496 -0.73 4.11 -10.28
C ALA A 496 0.27 5.04 -9.56
N SER A 497 0.84 6.05 -10.23
CA SER A 497 1.55 7.13 -9.54
C SER A 497 0.55 7.87 -8.65
N ALA A 498 0.66 7.71 -7.33
CA ALA A 498 -0.18 8.44 -6.39
C ALA A 498 0.02 9.96 -6.58
N PRO A 499 -1.05 10.78 -6.53
CA PRO A 499 -0.93 12.23 -6.66
C PRO A 499 -0.03 12.78 -5.56
N THR A 500 0.99 13.55 -5.94
CA THR A 500 1.91 14.26 -5.02
C THR A 500 1.52 15.73 -4.90
N TYR A 501 2.23 16.50 -4.08
CA TYR A 501 2.03 17.94 -3.94
C TYR A 501 2.30 18.67 -5.28
N PRO A 502 1.47 19.68 -5.63
CA PRO A 502 1.70 20.48 -6.84
C PRO A 502 3.07 21.15 -6.82
N PRO A 503 3.72 21.31 -7.98
CA PRO A 503 4.96 22.08 -8.06
C PRO A 503 4.69 23.57 -7.77
N PRO A 504 5.69 24.32 -7.30
CA PRO A 504 5.56 25.76 -7.06
C PRO A 504 4.95 26.57 -8.22
N SER A 505 5.27 26.19 -9.46
CA SER A 505 4.77 26.84 -10.68
C SER A 505 3.27 26.65 -10.93
N ALA A 506 2.66 25.62 -10.37
CA ALA A 506 1.24 25.32 -10.50
C ALA A 506 0.38 25.96 -9.41
N LEU A 507 1.00 26.61 -8.41
CA LEU A 507 0.33 27.18 -7.26
C LEU A 507 0.01 28.66 -7.47
N PRO A 508 -1.11 29.15 -6.91
CA PRO A 508 -1.45 30.56 -6.95
C PRO A 508 -0.42 31.40 -6.17
N PRO A 509 -0.28 32.70 -6.49
CA PRO A 509 0.51 33.64 -5.68
C PRO A 509 0.16 33.60 -4.20
N ALA A 510 1.17 33.75 -3.35
CA ALA A 510 0.95 33.84 -1.90
C ALA A 510 0.54 35.28 -1.56
N ASP A 511 -0.73 35.50 -1.24
CA ASP A 511 -1.20 36.79 -0.73
C ASP A 511 -1.01 36.83 0.79
N ILE A 512 0.11 37.42 1.22
CA ILE A 512 0.50 37.51 2.63
C ILE A 512 0.50 38.97 3.07
N ALA A 513 -0.62 39.41 3.64
CA ALA A 513 -0.73 40.74 4.22
C ALA A 513 0.25 40.92 5.38
N GLY A 514 0.88 42.09 5.46
CA GLY A 514 1.76 42.44 6.59
C GLY A 514 3.13 41.74 6.57
N PHE A 515 3.53 41.12 5.46
CA PHE A 515 4.84 40.47 5.38
C PHE A 515 6.00 41.45 5.63
N ARG A 516 6.90 41.09 6.54
CA ARG A 516 8.10 41.84 6.89
C ARG A 516 9.18 41.66 5.82
N THR A 517 9.39 42.69 5.01
CA THR A 517 10.43 42.69 3.97
C THR A 517 11.83 42.97 4.51
N ALA A 518 11.96 43.65 5.65
CA ALA A 518 13.25 43.99 6.24
C ALA A 518 13.84 42.84 7.05
N HIS A 519 15.13 42.54 6.81
CA HIS A 519 15.92 41.61 7.61
C HIS A 519 16.32 42.21 8.98
N PRO A 520 16.52 41.38 10.02
CA PRO A 520 16.15 39.96 10.09
C PRO A 520 14.62 39.79 10.18
N ARG A 521 14.10 38.77 9.50
CA ARG A 521 12.66 38.42 9.48
C ARG A 521 12.39 37.02 10.02
N LEU A 522 13.43 36.26 10.34
CA LEU A 522 13.33 35.09 11.22
C LEU A 522 13.33 35.54 12.70
N PRO A 523 12.78 34.75 13.64
CA PRO A 523 12.91 35.03 15.06
C PRO A 523 14.38 35.25 15.45
N HIS A 524 14.68 36.30 16.19
CA HIS A 524 16.04 36.74 16.53
C HIS A 524 16.07 37.40 17.92
N PRO A 525 17.25 37.47 18.57
CA PRO A 525 17.37 38.14 19.86
C PRO A 525 17.01 39.62 19.77
N SER A 526 16.05 40.03 20.60
CA SER A 526 15.73 41.44 20.77
C SER A 526 16.81 42.16 21.60
N PRO A 527 16.92 43.49 21.50
CA PRO A 527 17.78 44.26 22.40
C PRO A 527 17.50 44.01 23.89
N ALA A 528 16.24 43.77 24.24
CA ALA A 528 15.83 43.43 25.60
C ALA A 528 16.35 42.04 26.02
N ASP A 529 16.27 41.04 25.14
CA ASP A 529 16.81 39.70 25.41
C ASP A 529 18.32 39.76 25.66
N LEU A 530 19.05 40.52 24.82
CA LEU A 530 20.49 40.68 24.98
C LEU A 530 20.86 41.42 26.26
N ALA A 531 20.09 42.43 26.66
CA ALA A 531 20.27 43.11 27.94
C ALA A 531 20.02 42.15 29.12
N ALA A 532 18.95 41.36 29.06
CA ALA A 532 18.62 40.35 30.07
C ALA A 532 19.70 39.26 30.17
N LEU A 533 20.25 38.79 29.04
CA LEU A 533 21.35 37.84 29.01
C LEU A 533 22.64 38.44 29.58
N ARG A 534 23.00 39.68 29.25
CA ARG A 534 24.20 40.34 29.80
C ARG A 534 24.11 40.53 31.31
N ALA A 535 22.93 40.89 31.82
CA ALA A 535 22.71 41.13 33.25
C ALA A 535 22.55 39.83 34.04
N GLY A 536 21.76 38.88 33.52
CA GLY A 536 21.36 37.67 34.24
C GLY A 536 22.19 36.42 33.92
N ASN A 537 22.78 36.32 32.72
CA ASN A 537 23.54 35.14 32.28
C ASN A 537 24.68 35.47 31.30
N PRO A 538 25.67 36.29 31.67
CA PRO A 538 26.78 36.64 30.77
C PRO A 538 27.58 35.40 30.32
N ALA A 539 27.57 34.32 31.13
CA ALA A 539 28.22 33.05 30.80
C ALA A 539 27.66 32.42 29.52
N TYR A 540 26.36 32.55 29.22
CA TYR A 540 25.79 32.05 27.97
C TYR A 540 26.44 32.73 26.75
N LEU A 541 26.57 34.06 26.78
CA LEU A 541 27.20 34.81 25.69
C LEU A 541 28.69 34.49 25.57
N GLN A 542 29.39 34.32 26.70
CA GLN A 542 30.80 33.92 26.71
C GLN A 542 31.00 32.51 26.13
N GLN A 543 30.14 31.55 26.47
CA GLN A 543 30.16 30.19 25.92
C GLN A 543 29.89 30.19 24.41
N THR A 544 28.90 30.95 23.95
CA THR A 544 28.62 31.12 22.52
C THR A 544 29.81 31.72 21.78
N ALA A 545 30.41 32.80 22.30
CA ALA A 545 31.58 33.41 21.72
C ALA A 545 32.81 32.48 21.74
N SER A 546 32.97 31.68 22.80
CA SER A 546 34.02 30.65 22.88
C SER A 546 33.81 29.57 21.81
N ALA A 547 32.60 29.02 21.70
CA ALA A 547 32.26 28.02 20.71
C ALA A 547 32.45 28.54 19.27
N ALA A 548 32.09 29.80 19.02
CA ALA A 548 32.32 30.45 17.74
C ALA A 548 33.80 30.52 17.35
N ARG A 549 34.71 30.72 18.33
CA ARG A 549 36.16 30.75 18.11
C ARG A 549 36.79 29.36 18.02
N SER A 550 36.33 28.41 18.85
CA SER A 550 37.00 27.12 19.03
C SER A 550 36.45 26.00 18.16
N ASN A 551 35.23 26.14 17.62
CA ASN A 551 34.58 25.10 16.83
C ASN A 551 34.05 25.65 15.50
N PRO A 552 34.75 25.41 14.38
CA PRO A 552 34.35 25.92 13.06
C PRO A 552 33.13 25.18 12.48
N ASN A 553 32.56 24.19 13.17
CA ASN A 553 31.30 23.53 12.82
C ASN A 553 30.11 24.05 13.65
N ALA A 554 30.33 24.96 14.61
CA ALA A 554 29.27 25.52 15.45
C ALA A 554 28.55 26.68 14.74
N LEU A 555 27.98 26.43 13.55
CA LEU A 555 27.44 27.47 12.65
C LEU A 555 26.44 28.41 13.33
N PHE A 556 25.54 27.87 14.17
CA PHE A 556 24.61 28.67 14.96
C PHE A 556 25.33 29.60 15.93
N ALA A 557 26.34 29.11 16.66
CA ALA A 557 27.08 29.92 17.63
C ALA A 557 27.91 31.02 16.95
N ILE A 558 28.51 30.72 15.80
CA ILE A 558 29.24 31.70 14.98
C ILE A 558 28.28 32.79 14.51
N THR A 559 27.13 32.41 13.95
CA THR A 559 26.09 33.33 13.48
C THR A 559 25.55 34.21 14.61
N LEU A 560 25.22 33.61 15.75
CA LEU A 560 24.73 34.33 16.93
C LEU A 560 25.79 35.29 17.49
N ALA A 561 27.06 34.89 17.58
CA ALA A 561 28.13 35.76 18.07
C ALA A 561 28.31 37.00 17.17
N ALA A 562 28.33 36.81 15.85
CA ALA A 562 28.40 37.90 14.88
C ALA A 562 27.16 38.80 14.90
N PHE A 563 25.98 38.24 15.17
CA PHE A 563 24.75 39.03 15.31
C PHE A 563 24.77 39.89 16.58
N VAL A 564 25.15 39.30 17.72
CA VAL A 564 25.17 39.99 19.02
C VAL A 564 26.23 41.10 19.07
N GLN A 565 27.38 40.87 18.43
CA GLN A 565 28.46 41.83 18.35
C GLN A 565 29.01 41.84 16.92
N PRO A 566 28.49 42.71 16.04
CA PRO A 566 29.00 42.85 14.67
C PRO A 566 30.52 43.09 14.64
N GLY A 567 31.22 42.41 13.73
CA GLY A 567 32.69 42.46 13.62
C GLY A 567 33.47 41.66 14.68
N SER A 568 32.80 40.93 15.57
CA SER A 568 33.48 40.07 16.58
C SER A 568 34.04 38.76 16.03
N VAL A 569 33.63 38.37 14.82
CA VAL A 569 33.98 37.12 14.16
C VAL A 569 34.34 37.40 12.71
N ASP A 570 35.39 36.75 12.19
CA ASP A 570 35.67 36.73 10.75
C ASP A 570 34.60 35.90 10.03
N LEU A 571 33.85 36.53 9.13
CA LEU A 571 32.74 35.91 8.43
C LEU A 571 33.17 35.08 7.22
N ALA A 572 34.40 35.25 6.69
CA ALA A 572 34.84 34.54 5.50
C ALA A 572 34.87 33.01 5.66
N PRO A 573 35.33 32.43 6.79
CA PRO A 573 35.25 30.99 7.03
C PRO A 573 33.80 30.47 7.15
N LEU A 574 32.91 31.27 7.76
CA LEU A 574 31.49 30.92 7.87
C LEU A 574 30.84 30.88 6.48
N HIS A 575 31.07 31.93 5.68
CA HIS A 575 30.62 32.04 4.30
C HIS A 575 31.08 30.84 3.46
N ALA A 576 32.38 30.55 3.44
CA ALA A 576 32.95 29.45 2.66
C ALA A 576 32.33 28.10 3.05
N ARG A 577 32.09 27.87 4.35
CA ARG A 577 31.44 26.64 4.83
C ARG A 577 29.99 26.56 4.36
N LEU A 578 29.22 27.64 4.53
CA LEU A 578 27.81 27.70 4.18
C LEU A 578 27.59 27.47 2.68
N VAL A 579 28.42 28.07 1.83
CA VAL A 579 28.40 27.86 0.37
C VAL A 579 28.78 26.43 -0.01
N ALA A 580 29.69 25.78 0.74
CA ALA A 580 30.11 24.40 0.50
C ALA A 580 29.12 23.33 1.03
N SER A 581 28.09 23.70 1.79
CA SER A 581 27.15 22.78 2.44
C SER A 581 26.40 21.90 1.44
N ARG A 582 26.63 20.59 1.41
CA ARG A 582 25.88 19.66 0.54
C ARG A 582 24.52 19.33 1.12
N PHE A 583 23.50 19.29 0.28
CA PHE A 583 22.15 18.86 0.66
C PHE A 583 22.00 17.34 0.49
N SER A 584 21.55 16.65 1.52
CA SER A 584 21.35 15.20 1.53
C SER A 584 20.19 14.80 2.44
N ASP A 585 19.78 13.53 2.34
CA ASP A 585 18.69 12.96 3.12
C ASP A 585 17.43 13.83 3.03
N ARG A 586 16.97 14.37 4.16
CA ARG A 586 15.82 15.27 4.26
C ARG A 586 16.19 16.73 4.55
N GLY A 587 17.45 17.10 4.30
CA GLY A 587 17.97 18.46 4.50
C GLY A 587 18.33 18.79 5.95
N SER A 588 18.39 17.77 6.81
CA SER A 588 18.64 17.91 8.24
C SER A 588 19.97 18.61 8.53
N GLY A 589 19.90 19.76 9.23
CA GLY A 589 21.08 20.51 9.69
C GLY A 589 21.86 21.25 8.59
N GLN A 590 21.32 21.38 7.37
CA GLN A 590 22.02 21.97 6.23
C GLN A 590 21.37 23.30 5.77
N VAL A 591 20.05 23.32 5.58
CA VAL A 591 19.33 24.51 5.09
C VAL A 591 19.07 25.53 6.20
N GLU A 592 18.73 25.05 7.40
CA GLU A 592 18.43 25.90 8.56
C GLU A 592 19.58 26.87 8.95
N PRO A 593 20.85 26.44 9.07
CA PRO A 593 21.95 27.36 9.38
C PRO A 593 22.22 28.39 8.27
N LEU A 594 21.98 28.00 7.01
CA LEU A 594 22.16 28.87 5.85
C LEU A 594 21.09 29.97 5.82
N ALA A 595 19.82 29.61 6.04
CA ALA A 595 18.73 30.57 6.18
C ALA A 595 19.00 31.57 7.31
N LEU A 596 19.46 31.08 8.45
CA LEU A 596 19.74 31.91 9.62
C LEU A 596 20.88 32.91 9.37
N ALA A 597 22.01 32.43 8.84
CA ALA A 597 23.17 33.28 8.58
C ALA A 597 22.90 34.33 7.49
N TYR A 598 22.14 33.95 6.45
CA TYR A 598 21.69 34.91 5.44
C TYR A 598 20.79 35.99 6.05
N ASP A 599 19.80 35.60 6.84
CA ASP A 599 18.80 36.52 7.39
C ASP A 599 19.34 37.42 8.52
N TRP A 600 20.01 36.85 9.51
CA TRP A 600 20.49 37.58 10.67
C TRP A 600 21.67 38.51 10.36
N LEU A 601 22.58 38.05 9.50
CA LEU A 601 23.80 38.80 9.14
C LEU A 601 23.66 39.53 7.80
N HIS A 602 22.44 39.69 7.28
CA HIS A 602 22.14 40.22 5.96
C HIS A 602 22.93 41.50 5.60
N ASP A 603 23.06 42.43 6.55
CA ASP A 603 23.72 43.72 6.38
C ASP A 603 25.24 43.69 6.66
N GLN A 604 25.76 42.57 7.17
CA GLN A 604 27.20 42.38 7.44
C GLN A 604 27.93 41.72 6.26
N TRP A 605 27.20 41.07 5.35
CA TRP A 605 27.78 40.44 4.16
C TRP A 605 28.16 41.48 3.10
N SER A 606 29.28 41.25 2.40
CA SER A 606 29.54 41.97 1.16
C SER A 606 28.49 41.61 0.09
N ALA A 607 28.33 42.46 -0.93
CA ALA A 607 27.38 42.20 -2.01
C ALA A 607 27.63 40.84 -2.69
N GLN A 608 28.89 40.44 -2.87
CA GLN A 608 29.27 39.17 -3.50
C GLN A 608 28.97 37.97 -2.58
N GLU A 609 29.33 38.06 -1.30
CA GLU A 609 29.06 37.01 -0.33
C GLU A 609 27.54 36.79 -0.19
N ARG A 610 26.78 37.89 -0.07
CA ARG A 610 25.33 37.85 0.04
C ARG A 610 24.69 37.19 -1.18
N GLU A 611 25.15 37.53 -2.38
CA GLU A 611 24.65 36.92 -3.63
C GLU A 611 24.88 35.40 -3.64
N SER A 612 26.09 34.95 -3.31
CA SER A 612 26.41 33.52 -3.30
C SER A 612 25.65 32.74 -2.21
N LEU A 613 25.41 33.35 -1.04
CA LEU A 613 24.56 32.76 0.01
C LEU A 613 23.10 32.70 -0.44
N ARG A 614 22.61 33.75 -1.12
CA ARG A 614 21.25 33.81 -1.66
C ARG A 614 20.98 32.68 -2.65
N GLU A 615 21.88 32.48 -3.61
CA GLU A 615 21.78 31.38 -4.58
C GLU A 615 21.89 30.01 -3.90
N ARG A 616 22.85 29.83 -2.98
CA ARG A 616 22.98 28.55 -2.26
C ARG A 616 21.74 28.24 -1.43
N LEU A 617 21.13 29.25 -0.82
CA LEU A 617 19.90 29.07 -0.03
C LEU A 617 18.72 28.71 -0.94
N ALA A 618 18.66 29.28 -2.14
CA ALA A 618 17.64 28.93 -3.13
C ALA A 618 17.76 27.46 -3.58
N GLU A 619 18.98 26.97 -3.81
CA GLU A 619 19.22 25.54 -4.06
C GLU A 619 18.77 24.65 -2.89
N GLY A 620 18.95 25.11 -1.65
CA GLY A 620 18.46 24.43 -0.45
C GLY A 620 16.93 24.36 -0.39
N CYS A 621 16.23 25.45 -0.76
CA CYS A 621 14.77 25.45 -0.85
C CYS A 621 14.27 24.49 -1.94
N ASP A 622 14.89 24.51 -3.13
CA ASP A 622 14.54 23.59 -4.21
C ASP A 622 14.70 22.14 -3.78
N PHE A 623 15.82 21.81 -3.10
CA PHE A 623 16.06 20.48 -2.56
C PHE A 623 14.96 20.03 -1.58
N LEU A 624 14.56 20.90 -0.64
CA LEU A 624 13.51 20.57 0.33
C LEU A 624 12.14 20.37 -0.33
N ILE A 625 11.79 21.22 -1.30
CA ILE A 625 10.56 21.07 -2.10
C ILE A 625 10.60 19.75 -2.86
N GLU A 626 11.72 19.43 -3.51
CA GLU A 626 11.89 18.17 -4.25
C GLU A 626 11.70 16.96 -3.32
N VAL A 627 12.37 16.94 -2.16
CA VAL A 627 12.25 15.84 -1.19
C VAL A 627 10.80 15.68 -0.71
N ILE A 628 10.14 16.78 -0.30
CA ILE A 628 8.74 16.73 0.18
C ILE A 628 7.81 16.17 -0.89
N ARG A 629 7.99 16.57 -2.16
CA ARG A 629 7.19 16.11 -3.30
C ARG A 629 7.50 14.66 -3.67
N LYS A 630 8.77 14.31 -3.79
CA LYS A 630 9.22 12.99 -4.24
C LYS A 630 8.93 11.91 -3.21
N GLU A 631 9.18 12.19 -1.93
CA GLU A 631 8.91 11.27 -0.82
C GLU A 631 7.48 11.37 -0.27
N GLN A 632 6.68 12.33 -0.78
CA GLN A 632 5.29 12.54 -0.35
C GLN A 632 5.17 12.72 1.18
N LEU A 633 6.03 13.57 1.75
CA LEU A 633 6.11 13.76 3.20
C LEU A 633 4.80 14.34 3.75
N SER A 634 4.01 13.50 4.42
CA SER A 634 2.65 13.81 4.87
C SER A 634 2.62 14.64 6.17
N PRO A 635 1.64 15.54 6.36
CA PRO A 635 1.41 16.22 7.63
C PRO A 635 0.95 15.30 8.77
N TYR A 636 0.57 14.06 8.48
CA TYR A 636 0.24 13.03 9.47
C TYR A 636 1.46 12.19 9.88
N ASN A 637 2.67 12.51 9.39
CA ASN A 637 3.88 11.72 9.64
C ASN A 637 5.00 12.60 10.22
N ALA A 638 5.65 12.10 11.27
CA ALA A 638 6.82 12.69 11.91
C ALA A 638 7.94 13.13 10.94
N PHE A 639 8.10 12.47 9.80
CA PHE A 639 9.15 12.78 8.82
C PHE A 639 9.04 14.19 8.23
N LEU A 640 7.83 14.74 8.07
CA LEU A 640 7.68 16.14 7.63
C LEU A 640 8.23 17.13 8.67
N TYR A 641 8.05 16.80 9.94
CA TYR A 641 8.42 17.65 11.08
C TYR A 641 9.82 17.38 11.61
N ASN A 642 10.50 16.34 11.15
CA ASN A 642 11.89 16.06 11.50
C ASN A 642 12.85 16.81 10.56
N THR A 643 12.73 18.15 10.51
CA THR A 643 13.53 19.15 9.76
C THR A 643 12.90 19.73 8.48
N PRO A 644 12.35 18.96 7.52
CA PRO A 644 12.00 19.48 6.19
C PRO A 644 11.14 20.74 6.19
N LEU A 645 10.04 20.73 6.95
CA LEU A 645 9.09 21.84 6.95
C LEU A 645 9.66 23.09 7.65
N GLN A 646 10.43 22.92 8.73
CA GLN A 646 11.09 24.02 9.43
C GLN A 646 12.14 24.69 8.53
N GLY A 647 12.99 23.89 7.89
CA GLY A 647 13.99 24.37 6.94
C GLY A 647 13.36 25.08 5.74
N LEU A 648 12.28 24.51 5.19
CA LEU A 648 11.56 25.09 4.06
C LEU A 648 10.91 26.42 4.42
N MET A 649 10.24 26.49 5.58
CA MET A 649 9.63 27.70 6.10
C MET A 649 10.68 28.80 6.29
N ALA A 650 11.80 28.48 6.96
CA ALA A 650 12.87 29.43 7.20
C ALA A 650 13.52 29.94 5.90
N CYS A 651 13.83 29.05 4.97
CA CYS A 651 14.47 29.43 3.70
C CYS A 651 13.51 30.24 2.81
N SER A 652 12.22 29.87 2.77
CA SER A 652 11.20 30.59 2.00
C SER A 652 10.97 31.99 2.54
N ILE A 653 10.85 32.15 3.86
CA ILE A 653 10.74 33.46 4.51
C ILE A 653 11.98 34.30 4.19
N ALA A 654 13.18 33.74 4.37
CA ALA A 654 14.44 34.45 4.17
C ALA A 654 14.67 34.90 2.72
N LEU A 655 14.09 34.22 1.72
CA LEU A 655 14.25 34.56 0.29
C LEU A 655 13.05 35.29 -0.33
N TYR A 656 11.94 35.48 0.39
CA TYR A 656 10.74 36.08 -0.17
C TYR A 656 10.95 37.55 -0.54
N GLY A 657 10.89 37.86 -1.83
CA GLY A 657 11.21 39.19 -2.37
C GLY A 657 12.70 39.44 -2.65
N ASP A 658 13.60 38.57 -2.16
CA ASP A 658 15.05 38.73 -2.31
C ASP A 658 15.62 38.00 -3.52
N HIS A 659 15.02 36.88 -3.90
CA HIS A 659 15.50 36.01 -4.97
C HIS A 659 14.41 35.82 -6.05
N PRO A 660 14.74 35.72 -7.35
CA PRO A 660 13.74 35.55 -8.42
C PRO A 660 12.79 34.35 -8.26
N ARG A 661 13.30 33.22 -7.74
CA ARG A 661 12.53 32.03 -7.34
C ARG A 661 11.80 32.15 -5.98
N GLY A 662 12.07 33.19 -5.19
CA GLY A 662 11.56 33.33 -3.82
C GLY A 662 10.03 33.32 -3.73
N GLU A 663 9.36 33.94 -4.70
CA GLU A 663 7.90 33.88 -4.84
C GLU A 663 7.41 32.44 -5.00
N ALA A 664 8.06 31.62 -5.84
CA ALA A 664 7.69 30.23 -6.04
C ALA A 664 7.86 29.40 -4.74
N PHE A 665 8.96 29.59 -4.01
CA PHE A 665 9.19 28.91 -2.73
C PHE A 665 8.10 29.27 -1.71
N MET A 666 7.74 30.55 -1.63
CA MET A 666 6.69 31.01 -0.72
C MET A 666 5.29 30.48 -1.11
N ARG A 667 4.97 30.37 -2.41
CA ARG A 667 3.69 29.76 -2.84
C ARG A 667 3.55 28.33 -2.34
N PHE A 668 4.59 27.53 -2.51
CA PHE A 668 4.61 26.15 -2.05
C PHE A 668 4.53 26.07 -0.52
N THR A 669 5.34 26.85 0.18
CA THR A 669 5.34 26.89 1.65
C THR A 669 4.01 27.34 2.23
N HIS A 670 3.41 28.41 1.68
CA HIS A 670 2.10 28.91 2.11
C HIS A 670 0.99 27.89 1.85
N GLU A 671 0.99 27.22 0.70
CA GLU A 671 0.00 26.17 0.39
C GLU A 671 0.14 24.99 1.35
N LEU A 672 1.36 24.45 1.50
CA LEU A 672 1.64 23.34 2.40
C LEU A 672 1.26 23.69 3.84
N TRP A 673 1.63 24.88 4.32
CA TRP A 673 1.34 25.34 5.67
C TRP A 673 -0.15 25.59 5.90
N LYS A 674 -0.76 26.49 5.12
CA LYS A 674 -2.12 26.99 5.38
C LYS A 674 -3.23 26.08 4.88
N LYS A 675 -2.99 25.33 3.80
CA LYS A 675 -4.03 24.50 3.15
C LYS A 675 -3.93 23.02 3.50
N ARG A 676 -2.78 22.56 4.02
CA ARG A 676 -2.57 21.14 4.36
C ARG A 676 -2.24 20.93 5.82
N VAL A 677 -1.11 21.47 6.29
CA VAL A 677 -0.59 21.22 7.65
C VAL A 677 -1.54 21.76 8.72
N LEU A 678 -1.95 23.03 8.66
CA LEU A 678 -2.86 23.60 9.67
C LEU A 678 -4.22 22.88 9.76
N PRO A 679 -4.92 22.56 8.64
CA PRO A 679 -6.11 21.73 8.70
C PRO A 679 -5.89 20.35 9.34
N VAL A 680 -4.77 19.68 9.04
CA VAL A 680 -4.41 18.40 9.66
C VAL A 680 -4.18 18.57 11.16
N TRP A 681 -3.46 19.61 11.59
CA TRP A 681 -3.27 19.93 13.00
C TRP A 681 -4.60 20.15 13.71
N ARG A 682 -5.55 20.89 13.11
CA ARG A 682 -6.90 21.07 13.69
C ARG A 682 -7.65 19.76 13.85
N GLN A 683 -7.52 18.85 12.89
CA GLN A 683 -8.14 17.52 12.98
C GLN A 683 -7.52 16.67 14.10
N VAL A 684 -6.19 16.55 14.12
CA VAL A 684 -5.46 15.68 15.06
C VAL A 684 -5.46 16.24 16.48
N PHE A 685 -5.24 17.55 16.65
CA PHE A 685 -5.27 18.19 17.97
C PHE A 685 -6.68 18.29 18.53
N GLY A 686 -7.71 18.35 17.69
CA GLY A 686 -9.04 18.73 18.12
C GLY A 686 -9.00 20.05 18.91
N ARG A 687 -9.77 20.12 20.00
CA ARG A 687 -9.81 21.29 20.89
C ARG A 687 -8.85 21.21 22.05
N HIS A 688 -8.54 20.00 22.52
CA HIS A 688 -7.77 19.79 23.76
C HIS A 688 -6.33 19.35 23.52
N GLY A 689 -5.88 19.32 22.26
CA GLY A 689 -4.55 18.85 21.88
C GLY A 689 -4.45 17.34 21.72
N GLY A 690 -3.23 16.84 21.57
CA GLY A 690 -2.94 15.42 21.36
C GLY A 690 -1.94 15.21 20.22
N TRP A 691 -1.42 14.01 20.04
CA TRP A 691 -0.72 13.65 18.81
C TRP A 691 -0.78 12.13 18.64
N HIS A 692 -1.06 11.65 17.43
CA HIS A 692 -1.42 10.25 17.17
C HIS A 692 -0.21 9.30 17.12
N GLU A 693 1.00 9.81 16.91
CA GLU A 693 2.23 9.02 16.77
C GLU A 693 2.83 8.54 18.12
N GLY A 694 2.00 8.43 19.16
CA GLY A 694 2.36 7.69 20.37
C GLY A 694 3.31 8.41 21.34
N GLY A 695 4.17 7.62 21.99
CA GLY A 695 5.06 8.00 23.09
C GLY A 695 6.31 8.79 22.67
N GLU A 696 7.10 8.25 21.75
CA GLU A 696 8.43 8.79 21.43
C GLU A 696 8.40 9.87 20.33
N TYR A 697 7.60 9.64 19.27
CA TYR A 697 7.58 10.51 18.09
C TYR A 697 6.97 11.90 18.35
N VAL A 698 6.34 12.11 19.50
CA VAL A 698 5.97 13.44 19.98
C VAL A 698 7.20 14.32 20.20
N ALA A 699 8.31 13.76 20.67
CA ALA A 699 9.55 14.52 20.92
C ALA A 699 10.43 14.66 19.67
N VAL A 700 10.46 13.63 18.82
CA VAL A 700 11.33 13.58 17.61
C VAL A 700 10.65 14.18 16.37
N GLY A 701 9.32 14.11 16.28
CA GLY A 701 8.53 14.65 15.18
C GLY A 701 8.00 16.06 15.49
N ILE A 702 6.72 16.15 15.85
CA ILE A 702 6.00 17.42 16.03
C ILE A 702 6.60 18.35 17.11
N GLY A 703 7.37 17.79 18.04
CA GLY A 703 7.83 18.46 19.26
C GLY A 703 8.70 19.71 19.09
N GLN A 704 9.38 19.87 17.96
CA GLN A 704 10.04 21.12 17.60
C GLN A 704 9.11 22.01 16.74
N ALA A 705 8.43 21.40 15.77
CA ALA A 705 7.55 22.09 14.84
C ALA A 705 6.41 22.88 15.52
N ILE A 706 5.88 22.37 16.64
CA ILE A 706 4.69 22.92 17.33
C ILE A 706 4.86 24.38 17.78
N HIS A 707 6.08 24.83 18.05
CA HIS A 707 6.40 26.22 18.36
C HIS A 707 7.21 26.87 17.23
N THR A 708 8.22 26.18 16.69
CA THR A 708 9.09 26.73 15.63
C THR A 708 8.27 27.26 14.43
N LEU A 709 7.32 26.47 13.90
CA LEU A 709 6.59 26.86 12.68
C LEU A 709 5.66 28.07 12.92
N PRO A 710 4.81 28.11 13.96
CA PRO A 710 4.04 29.31 14.28
C PRO A 710 4.92 30.53 14.59
N ALA A 711 6.06 30.36 15.27
CA ALA A 711 6.95 31.47 15.61
C ALA A 711 7.63 32.08 14.36
N LEU A 712 8.11 31.23 13.45
CA LEU A 712 8.63 31.66 12.14
C LEU A 712 7.57 32.43 11.36
N TRP A 713 6.37 31.86 11.26
CA TRP A 713 5.25 32.46 10.52
C TRP A 713 4.81 33.80 11.12
N ARG A 714 4.65 33.87 12.46
CA ARG A 714 4.27 35.09 13.18
C ARG A 714 5.29 36.20 12.99
N THR A 715 6.58 35.89 13.07
CA THR A 715 7.66 36.90 12.93
C THR A 715 7.70 37.51 11.53
N ALA A 716 7.43 36.70 10.51
CA ALA A 716 7.46 37.13 9.12
C ALA A 716 6.15 37.79 8.66
N THR A 717 5.00 37.39 9.19
CA THR A 717 3.68 37.80 8.66
C THR A 717 2.82 38.61 9.63
N GLY A 718 3.11 38.55 10.93
CA GLY A 718 2.27 39.10 11.99
C GLY A 718 1.05 38.25 12.36
N GLU A 719 0.77 37.14 11.66
CA GLU A 719 -0.34 36.24 12.00
C GLU A 719 -0.01 35.44 13.27
N ASP A 720 -0.83 35.60 14.31
CA ASP A 720 -0.64 34.93 15.59
C ASP A 720 -1.47 33.64 15.71
N LEU A 721 -0.84 32.52 15.31
CA LEU A 721 -1.45 31.20 15.38
C LEU A 721 -1.50 30.63 16.80
N PHE A 722 -0.71 31.15 17.75
CA PHE A 722 -0.83 30.76 19.16
C PHE A 722 -2.15 31.26 19.76
N ALA A 723 -2.61 32.43 19.32
CA ALA A 723 -3.91 32.96 19.73
C ALA A 723 -5.09 32.29 19.02
N SER A 724 -4.95 31.90 17.75
CA SER A 724 -6.08 31.42 16.93
C SER A 724 -6.29 29.89 16.97
N GLU A 725 -5.26 29.09 17.27
CA GLU A 725 -5.33 27.63 17.20
C GLU A 725 -5.32 26.98 18.60
N ALA A 726 -6.51 26.73 19.16
CA ALA A 726 -6.68 26.17 20.50
C ALA A 726 -5.91 24.85 20.74
N GLY A 727 -5.78 24.02 19.70
CA GLY A 727 -5.04 22.75 19.75
C GLY A 727 -3.55 22.91 20.10
N ILE A 728 -2.94 24.05 19.75
CA ILE A 728 -1.53 24.34 20.07
C ILE A 728 -1.35 24.50 21.58
N ARG A 729 -2.25 25.23 22.27
CA ARG A 729 -2.28 25.28 23.73
C ARG A 729 -2.54 23.90 24.32
N GLY A 730 -3.52 23.18 23.77
CA GLY A 730 -3.92 21.86 24.26
C GLY A 730 -2.78 20.83 24.22
N PHE A 731 -1.83 20.98 23.29
CA PHE A 731 -0.64 20.16 23.23
C PHE A 731 0.18 20.19 24.53
N LEU A 732 0.21 21.32 25.26
CA LEU A 732 0.88 21.41 26.56
C LEU A 732 0.18 20.58 27.64
N ASP A 733 -1.16 20.60 27.68
CA ASP A 733 -1.94 19.71 28.53
C ASP A 733 -1.57 18.25 28.20
N PHE A 734 -1.53 17.89 26.90
CA PHE A 734 -1.15 16.55 26.46
C PHE A 734 0.23 16.11 26.96
N LEU A 735 1.24 17.00 26.95
CA LEU A 735 2.56 16.70 27.51
C LEU A 735 2.52 16.38 29.02
N VAL A 736 1.62 17.02 29.77
CA VAL A 736 1.48 16.74 31.21
C VAL A 736 0.73 15.43 31.45
N TYR A 737 -0.44 15.24 30.83
CA TYR A 737 -1.27 14.06 31.11
C TYR A 737 -0.65 12.75 30.61
N ARG A 738 0.12 12.77 29.51
CA ARG A 738 0.85 11.60 29.02
C ARG A 738 1.97 11.14 29.95
N THR A 739 2.35 11.94 30.95
CA THR A 739 3.41 11.63 31.91
C THR A 739 2.82 10.85 33.10
N ARG A 740 3.32 9.63 33.27
CA ARG A 740 2.92 8.69 34.35
C ARG A 740 3.51 9.11 35.71
N PRO A 741 3.04 8.52 36.83
CA PRO A 741 3.61 8.77 38.15
C PRO A 741 5.13 8.49 38.27
N ASP A 742 5.67 7.59 37.43
CA ASP A 742 7.11 7.31 37.37
C ASP A 742 7.93 8.29 36.51
N ARG A 743 7.31 9.40 36.08
CA ARG A 743 7.91 10.46 35.25
C ARG A 743 8.33 10.02 33.85
N THR A 744 7.87 8.85 33.39
CA THR A 744 7.98 8.43 32.00
C THR A 744 6.66 8.63 31.25
N HIS A 745 6.68 8.62 29.93
CA HIS A 745 5.51 8.80 29.09
C HIS A 745 4.69 7.51 28.92
N MET A 746 3.41 7.63 28.64
CA MET A 746 2.57 6.50 28.20
C MET A 746 3.20 5.69 27.06
N ARG A 747 2.92 4.38 27.00
CA ARG A 747 3.54 3.41 26.08
C ARG A 747 2.79 3.22 24.74
N TRP A 748 1.88 4.13 24.40
CA TRP A 748 1.11 4.08 23.16
C TRP A 748 1.98 4.30 21.91
N GLY A 749 1.71 3.55 20.84
CA GLY A 749 2.39 3.67 19.55
C GLY A 749 3.87 3.31 19.60
N ASP A 750 4.59 3.59 18.50
CA ASP A 750 6.01 3.21 18.42
C ASP A 750 6.89 4.02 19.38
N GLY A 751 7.74 3.32 20.12
CA GLY A 751 8.73 3.94 20.99
C GLY A 751 9.67 2.96 21.69
N ALA A 752 10.89 3.43 21.90
CA ALA A 752 11.93 2.82 22.73
C ALA A 752 12.42 3.78 23.84
N TRP A 753 12.14 5.09 23.72
CA TRP A 753 12.58 6.13 24.66
C TRP A 753 11.42 6.99 25.15
N PHE A 754 10.87 6.62 26.31
CA PHE A 754 9.69 7.25 26.89
C PHE A 754 9.99 8.32 27.94
N ASP A 755 11.15 8.98 27.85
CA ASP A 755 11.59 10.06 28.74
C ASP A 755 12.10 11.29 27.95
N ARG A 756 12.06 11.24 26.62
CA ARG A 756 12.48 12.33 25.74
C ARG A 756 11.45 13.45 25.72
N HIS A 757 11.86 14.62 26.17
CA HIS A 757 11.01 15.82 26.16
C HIS A 757 11.10 16.55 24.81
N PRO A 758 9.99 17.11 24.30
CA PRO A 758 10.02 17.91 23.06
C PRO A 758 10.94 19.13 23.19
N ARG A 759 11.74 19.39 22.15
CA ARG A 759 12.76 20.45 22.17
C ARG A 759 12.21 21.85 22.45
N ASP A 760 11.08 22.19 21.83
CA ASP A 760 10.48 23.52 21.95
C ASP A 760 9.31 23.57 22.95
N ALA A 761 9.11 22.52 23.77
CA ALA A 761 8.04 22.52 24.78
C ALA A 761 8.18 23.66 25.77
N ALA A 762 9.41 24.02 26.16
CA ALA A 762 9.66 25.13 27.08
C ALA A 762 9.29 26.49 26.46
N ALA A 763 9.64 26.72 25.19
CA ALA A 763 9.26 27.92 24.47
C ALA A 763 7.74 28.05 24.35
N LEU A 764 7.07 26.94 23.98
CA LEU A 764 5.61 26.89 23.91
C LEU A 764 4.97 27.14 25.29
N ALA A 765 5.49 26.52 26.34
CA ALA A 765 4.96 26.70 27.69
C ALA A 765 5.14 28.14 28.20
N LEU A 766 6.21 28.84 27.81
CA LEU A 766 6.39 30.26 28.12
C LEU A 766 5.37 31.15 27.40
N GLU A 767 5.09 30.87 26.12
CA GLU A 767 4.08 31.58 25.31
C GLU A 767 2.71 31.60 26.02
N TYR A 768 2.32 30.48 26.64
CA TYR A 768 1.05 30.36 27.38
C TYR A 768 1.19 30.49 28.91
N ARG A 769 2.39 30.78 29.44
CA ARG A 769 2.68 30.78 30.89
C ARG A 769 2.21 29.49 31.59
N HIS A 770 2.36 28.35 30.93
CA HIS A 770 1.84 27.06 31.37
C HIS A 770 2.83 26.35 32.33
N ALA A 771 2.75 26.69 33.62
CA ALA A 771 3.70 26.25 34.66
C ALA A 771 3.89 24.73 34.75
N ALA A 772 2.82 23.93 34.63
CA ALA A 772 2.89 22.48 34.78
C ALA A 772 3.78 21.82 33.69
N ALA A 773 3.50 22.11 32.42
CA ALA A 773 4.31 21.67 31.28
C ALA A 773 5.76 22.21 31.33
N TYR A 774 5.95 23.48 31.70
CA TYR A 774 7.30 24.07 31.82
C TYR A 774 8.15 23.36 32.90
N THR A 775 7.51 22.95 34.00
CA THR A 775 8.17 22.27 35.13
C THR A 775 8.57 20.83 34.82
N LEU A 776 8.02 20.19 33.77
CA LEU A 776 8.41 18.82 33.39
C LEU A 776 9.89 18.74 32.99
N ALA A 777 10.36 19.71 32.21
CA ALA A 777 11.75 19.81 31.78
C ALA A 777 12.20 21.27 31.66
N PRO A 778 12.45 21.95 32.79
CA PRO A 778 12.85 23.35 32.76
C PRO A 778 14.25 23.47 32.11
N PRO A 779 14.46 24.42 31.18
CA PRO A 779 15.72 24.56 30.43
C PRO A 779 16.98 24.64 31.29
N ASN A 780 16.85 25.19 32.49
CA ASN A 780 17.96 25.42 33.42
C ASN A 780 18.28 24.21 34.34
N ALA A 781 17.42 23.20 34.44
CA ALA A 781 17.63 22.07 35.35
C ALA A 781 18.91 21.27 35.05
N ALA A 782 19.24 21.06 33.77
CA ALA A 782 20.46 20.34 33.39
C ALA A 782 21.75 21.10 33.73
N ARG A 783 21.68 22.44 33.84
CA ARG A 783 22.82 23.34 34.07
C ARG A 783 23.03 23.68 35.55
N ALA A 784 22.03 23.46 36.40
CA ALA A 784 22.05 23.73 37.83
C ALA A 784 22.57 22.55 38.70
N ARG A 785 23.30 21.57 38.12
CA ARG A 785 23.76 20.33 38.79
C ARG A 785 24.58 20.54 40.07
N ASP A 786 25.12 21.73 40.29
CA ASP A 786 25.89 22.14 41.47
C ASP A 786 25.10 23.04 42.46
N GLY A 787 23.78 23.17 42.27
CA GLY A 787 22.91 24.01 43.09
C GLY A 787 22.98 25.50 42.78
N ARG A 788 23.71 25.93 41.73
CA ARG A 788 23.76 27.33 41.32
C ARG A 788 22.59 27.69 40.42
N ARG A 789 22.03 28.89 40.64
CA ARG A 789 21.09 29.49 39.70
C ARG A 789 21.78 29.75 38.37
N VAL A 790 21.17 29.24 37.31
CA VAL A 790 21.56 29.51 35.93
C VAL A 790 20.66 30.62 35.46
N GLY A 791 21.22 31.73 34.99
CA GLY A 791 20.41 32.84 34.49
C GLY A 791 19.60 32.47 33.23
N PRO A 792 18.88 33.44 32.63
CA PRO A 792 18.03 33.19 31.48
C PRO A 792 18.78 32.58 30.29
N VAL A 793 18.11 31.73 29.52
CA VAL A 793 18.62 31.11 28.28
C VAL A 793 17.53 31.05 27.21
N PRO A 794 17.84 31.11 25.91
CA PRO A 794 16.84 30.93 24.86
C PRO A 794 16.26 29.51 24.89
N THR A 795 14.94 29.39 24.66
CA THR A 795 14.20 28.14 24.89
C THR A 795 13.72 27.42 23.62
N GLY A 796 14.01 27.95 22.43
CA GLY A 796 13.64 27.36 21.15
C GLY A 796 14.48 27.88 19.99
N TRP A 797 14.37 27.22 18.83
CA TRP A 797 15.05 27.60 17.57
C TRP A 797 14.09 28.34 16.62
N PRO A 798 14.55 29.30 15.79
CA PRO A 798 15.91 29.88 15.79
C PRO A 798 16.17 30.82 16.98
N TRP A 799 15.10 31.39 17.54
CA TRP A 799 15.13 32.12 18.80
C TRP A 799 13.75 32.04 19.47
N GLY A 800 13.69 31.47 20.68
CA GLY A 800 12.49 31.44 21.52
C GLY A 800 12.58 32.45 22.67
N PRO A 801 11.48 32.65 23.43
CA PRO A 801 11.51 33.47 24.64
C PRO A 801 12.61 32.99 25.61
N LEU A 802 13.19 33.91 26.36
CA LEU A 802 14.16 33.56 27.40
C LEU A 802 13.48 32.77 28.53
N SER A 803 14.22 31.82 29.10
CA SER A 803 13.76 31.01 30.22
C SER A 803 13.42 31.89 31.42
N ASP A 804 12.34 31.51 32.10
CA ASP A 804 11.87 32.16 33.34
C ASP A 804 11.80 31.12 34.46
N ASP A 805 12.76 31.18 35.38
CA ASP A 805 12.79 30.31 36.56
C ASP A 805 11.57 30.55 37.48
N GLY A 806 10.92 31.72 37.40
CA GLY A 806 9.70 32.03 38.15
C GLY A 806 8.48 31.24 37.70
N LEU A 807 8.54 30.60 36.52
CA LEU A 807 7.48 29.70 36.04
C LEU A 807 7.67 28.24 36.52
N ILE A 808 8.82 27.93 37.14
CA ILE A 808 9.08 26.61 37.73
C ILE A 808 8.27 26.50 39.02
N ASP A 809 7.24 25.65 39.00
CA ASP A 809 6.40 25.39 40.15
C ASP A 809 6.14 23.88 40.28
N PRO A 810 6.82 23.20 41.22
CA PRO A 810 6.64 21.77 41.47
C PRO A 810 5.20 21.37 41.82
N ALA A 811 4.39 22.29 42.34
CA ALA A 811 2.99 22.05 42.68
C ALA A 811 2.03 22.40 41.52
N ALA A 812 2.52 22.85 40.36
CA ALA A 812 1.64 23.25 39.26
C ALA A 812 0.78 22.10 38.72
N GLN A 813 1.31 20.89 38.70
CA GLN A 813 0.58 19.71 38.24
C GLN A 813 -0.60 19.38 39.16
N THR A 814 -0.48 19.57 40.48
CA THR A 814 -1.53 19.21 41.45
C THR A 814 -2.79 20.06 41.32
N ARG A 815 -2.71 21.19 40.60
CA ARG A 815 -3.83 22.09 40.31
C ARG A 815 -4.52 21.80 38.97
N MET A 816 -3.98 20.89 38.17
CA MET A 816 -4.61 20.46 36.92
C MET A 816 -5.76 19.49 37.22
N PRO A 817 -6.80 19.45 36.36
CA PRO A 817 -7.86 18.45 36.47
C PRO A 817 -7.33 17.02 36.53
N LEU A 818 -8.13 16.10 37.07
CA LEU A 818 -7.72 14.71 37.23
C LEU A 818 -8.08 13.84 36.02
N ALA A 819 -8.79 14.37 35.03
CA ALA A 819 -8.96 13.72 33.74
C ALA A 819 -8.95 14.72 32.59
N ARG A 820 -8.58 14.20 31.41
CA ARG A 820 -8.59 14.94 30.16
C ARG A 820 -8.88 14.01 28.99
N LEU A 821 -9.84 14.41 28.16
CA LEU A 821 -10.11 13.82 26.85
C LEU A 821 -9.42 14.65 25.77
N PHE A 822 -8.47 14.03 25.05
CA PHE A 822 -7.85 14.53 23.84
C PHE A 822 -8.72 14.11 22.65
N ASP A 823 -9.65 14.99 22.28
CA ASP A 823 -10.78 14.71 21.41
C ASP A 823 -10.39 14.38 19.97
N GLY A 824 -9.34 15.02 19.43
CA GLY A 824 -8.90 14.74 18.06
C GLY A 824 -8.37 13.32 17.85
N ILE A 825 -7.68 12.75 18.85
CA ILE A 825 -7.11 11.39 18.80
C ILE A 825 -7.94 10.36 19.59
N GLY A 826 -9.04 10.77 20.21
CA GLY A 826 -9.88 9.91 21.04
C GLY A 826 -9.14 9.27 22.23
N LEU A 827 -8.26 10.02 22.91
CA LEU A 827 -7.50 9.52 24.06
C LEU A 827 -8.01 10.15 25.36
N LEU A 828 -8.52 9.33 26.28
CA LEU A 828 -8.85 9.72 27.64
C LEU A 828 -7.69 9.35 28.58
N VAL A 829 -7.27 10.29 29.42
CA VAL A 829 -6.38 10.02 30.56
C VAL A 829 -7.08 10.42 31.85
N ALA A 830 -7.03 9.58 32.86
CA ALA A 830 -7.59 9.82 34.19
C ALA A 830 -6.59 9.45 35.29
N ARG A 831 -6.68 10.14 36.43
CA ARG A 831 -5.84 9.93 37.62
C ARG A 831 -6.67 9.95 38.89
N SER A 832 -6.20 9.27 39.94
CA SER A 832 -6.72 9.47 41.31
C SER A 832 -6.27 10.81 41.89
N ASP A 833 -5.03 11.19 41.60
CA ASP A 833 -4.36 12.41 42.04
C ASP A 833 -3.05 12.60 41.23
N TRP A 834 -2.22 13.58 41.60
CA TRP A 834 -0.94 13.89 40.93
C TRP A 834 0.30 13.37 41.68
N SER A 835 0.14 12.60 42.75
CA SER A 835 1.24 11.99 43.50
C SER A 835 1.90 10.84 42.73
N GLU A 836 3.03 10.37 43.26
CA GLU A 836 3.74 9.19 42.75
C GLU A 836 2.98 7.87 43.01
N ASP A 837 2.01 7.89 43.92
CA ASP A 837 1.17 6.74 44.30
C ASP A 837 -0.18 6.71 43.55
N ALA A 838 -0.40 7.70 42.67
CA ALA A 838 -1.65 7.85 41.94
C ALA A 838 -1.94 6.62 41.08
N THR A 839 -3.22 6.23 41.04
CA THR A 839 -3.71 5.43 39.92
C THR A 839 -3.71 6.33 38.69
N TRP A 840 -3.06 5.89 37.62
CA TRP A 840 -3.05 6.55 36.32
C TRP A 840 -3.61 5.58 35.29
N LEU A 841 -4.60 6.02 34.54
CA LEU A 841 -5.30 5.23 33.54
C LEU A 841 -5.34 5.99 32.21
N SER A 842 -5.15 5.28 31.11
CA SER A 842 -5.44 5.81 29.78
C SER A 842 -6.29 4.85 28.96
N PHE A 843 -7.11 5.41 28.08
CA PHE A 843 -8.03 4.69 27.21
C PHE A 843 -8.15 5.37 25.86
N LYS A 844 -8.05 4.60 24.78
CA LYS A 844 -8.02 5.11 23.41
C LYS A 844 -9.18 4.55 22.60
N ALA A 845 -9.96 5.43 21.97
CA ALA A 845 -10.96 5.09 20.97
C ALA A 845 -11.21 6.29 20.04
N GLY A 846 -10.57 6.28 18.88
CA GLY A 846 -10.61 7.35 17.90
C GLY A 846 -10.27 6.87 16.48
N ASP A 847 -10.05 7.84 15.60
CA ASP A 847 -9.59 7.60 14.24
C ASP A 847 -8.12 7.18 14.21
N ASN A 848 -7.74 6.40 13.21
CA ASN A 848 -6.36 6.08 12.89
C ASN A 848 -5.83 7.10 11.87
N PHE A 849 -4.69 7.70 12.16
CA PHE A 849 -4.09 8.77 11.36
C PHE A 849 -2.82 8.31 10.63
N TRP A 850 -2.66 7.01 10.36
CA TRP A 850 -1.48 6.40 9.75
C TRP A 850 -0.22 6.51 10.65
N SER A 851 0.96 6.26 10.08
CA SER A 851 2.26 6.41 10.73
C SER A 851 2.45 5.44 11.92
N HIS A 852 3.05 5.92 13.01
CA HIS A 852 3.42 5.19 14.23
C HIS A 852 2.24 4.86 15.17
N SER A 853 0.99 4.91 14.70
CA SER A 853 -0.19 4.49 15.44
C SER A 853 -0.44 2.98 15.32
N HIS A 854 -0.64 2.29 16.43
CA HIS A 854 -0.96 0.85 16.46
C HIS A 854 -2.44 0.53 16.17
N LEU A 855 -2.75 -0.77 16.10
CA LEU A 855 -4.10 -1.31 15.98
C LEU A 855 -4.77 -1.53 17.35
N ASP A 856 -4.95 -0.45 18.09
CA ASP A 856 -5.17 -0.43 19.55
C ASP A 856 -6.51 0.23 19.97
N GLN A 857 -7.49 0.33 19.07
CA GLN A 857 -8.75 1.01 19.40
C GLN A 857 -9.58 0.24 20.44
N GLY A 858 -10.03 0.94 21.47
CA GLY A 858 -10.68 0.37 22.64
C GLY A 858 -9.70 -0.14 23.70
N ALA A 859 -8.39 -0.05 23.50
CA ALA A 859 -7.41 -0.48 24.51
C ALA A 859 -7.33 0.51 25.69
N PHE A 860 -6.91 -0.01 26.85
CA PHE A 860 -6.62 0.79 28.04
C PHE A 860 -5.32 0.35 28.71
N THR A 861 -4.75 1.20 29.56
CA THR A 861 -3.62 0.86 30.44
C THR A 861 -3.87 1.38 31.86
N ILE A 862 -3.28 0.71 32.86
CA ILE A 862 -3.40 1.05 34.28
C ILE A 862 -2.02 1.02 34.93
N PHE A 863 -1.68 2.08 35.65
CA PHE A 863 -0.46 2.22 36.41
C PHE A 863 -0.79 2.62 37.85
N LYS A 864 -0.26 1.89 38.84
CA LYS A 864 -0.30 2.29 40.26
C LYS A 864 0.87 1.62 40.98
N GLY A 865 1.83 2.40 41.47
CA GLY A 865 3.10 1.88 42.00
C GLY A 865 3.96 1.09 41.00
N GLY A 866 3.54 1.00 39.73
CA GLY A 866 4.11 0.17 38.68
C GLY A 866 3.09 -0.07 37.53
N PRO A 867 3.54 -0.57 36.37
CA PRO A 867 2.69 -0.84 35.21
C PRO A 867 1.89 -2.13 35.41
N LEU A 868 0.60 -2.00 35.73
CA LEU A 868 -0.27 -3.13 36.09
C LEU A 868 -0.96 -3.74 34.86
N ALA A 869 -1.65 -2.92 34.08
CA ALA A 869 -2.22 -3.29 32.78
C ALA A 869 -1.45 -2.54 31.69
N ILE A 870 -0.71 -3.26 30.87
CA ILE A 870 0.32 -2.68 29.99
C ILE A 870 -0.07 -2.68 28.52
N ASP A 871 0.61 -1.85 27.74
CA ASP A 871 0.69 -1.97 26.28
C ASP A 871 1.93 -2.83 25.97
N SER A 872 1.73 -4.00 25.36
CA SER A 872 2.70 -5.09 25.33
C SER A 872 3.64 -5.02 24.12
N GLY A 873 4.80 -5.64 24.24
CA GLY A 873 5.82 -5.75 23.21
C GLY A 873 6.80 -4.57 23.15
N TRP A 874 7.73 -4.63 22.20
CA TRP A 874 8.80 -3.64 22.08
C TRP A 874 9.04 -3.23 20.62
N TYR A 875 9.03 -1.93 20.34
CA TYR A 875 9.19 -1.40 18.99
C TYR A 875 10.48 -1.84 18.25
N GLY A 876 11.59 -2.03 18.96
CA GLY A 876 12.92 -2.18 18.34
C GLY A 876 13.22 -3.53 17.67
N PRO A 877 14.40 -3.68 17.03
CA PRO A 877 15.43 -2.65 16.82
C PRO A 877 15.18 -1.77 15.58
N ALA A 878 14.26 -2.16 14.69
CA ALA A 878 13.95 -1.45 13.45
C ALA A 878 12.46 -1.47 13.14
N TYR A 879 11.98 -0.36 12.58
CA TYR A 879 10.64 -0.28 12.00
C TYR A 879 10.44 -1.39 10.95
N GLY A 880 9.29 -2.04 10.98
CA GLY A 880 8.93 -3.11 10.02
C GLY A 880 9.47 -4.52 10.35
N SER A 881 10.12 -4.70 11.51
CA SER A 881 10.65 -6.00 11.96
C SER A 881 9.59 -7.10 12.08
N ASN A 882 10.03 -8.35 12.33
CA ASN A 882 9.10 -9.46 12.51
C ASN A 882 8.31 -9.32 13.80
N HIS A 883 8.96 -8.94 14.90
CA HIS A 883 8.27 -8.69 16.15
C HIS A 883 7.29 -7.51 16.05
N HIS A 884 7.75 -6.39 15.48
CA HIS A 884 6.93 -5.20 15.31
C HIS A 884 5.63 -5.49 14.55
N MET A 885 5.73 -6.09 13.36
CA MET A 885 4.55 -6.24 12.49
C MET A 885 3.67 -7.44 12.79
N ASN A 886 4.16 -8.42 13.55
CA ASN A 886 3.40 -9.62 13.88
C ASN A 886 2.90 -9.63 15.33
N TYR A 887 3.39 -8.73 16.19
CA TYR A 887 2.97 -8.65 17.60
C TYR A 887 2.69 -7.21 18.04
N THR A 888 3.71 -6.35 18.18
CA THR A 888 3.54 -5.07 18.91
C THR A 888 2.54 -4.13 18.23
N TYR A 889 2.54 -4.09 16.91
CA TYR A 889 1.64 -3.23 16.14
C TYR A 889 0.23 -3.84 16.03
N GLN A 890 0.06 -5.15 16.32
CA GLN A 890 -1.18 -5.91 16.18
C GLN A 890 -2.04 -5.82 17.44
N SER A 891 -3.35 -5.98 17.32
CA SER A 891 -4.29 -5.78 18.43
C SER A 891 -4.07 -6.75 19.60
N ILE A 892 -3.55 -7.96 19.33
CA ILE A 892 -3.22 -8.97 20.36
C ILE A 892 -2.16 -8.52 21.38
N ALA A 893 -1.45 -7.42 21.16
CA ALA A 893 -0.53 -6.83 22.13
C ALA A 893 -1.20 -5.83 23.10
N HIS A 894 -2.51 -5.58 22.96
CA HIS A 894 -3.20 -4.49 23.66
C HIS A 894 -4.40 -5.00 24.48
N ASN A 895 -4.81 -4.26 25.51
CA ASN A 895 -5.91 -4.62 26.42
C ASN A 895 -7.30 -4.35 25.81
N LEU A 896 -7.69 -5.15 24.82
CA LEU A 896 -8.92 -5.03 24.04
C LEU A 896 -9.60 -6.39 23.80
N VAL A 897 -10.66 -6.43 22.98
CA VAL A 897 -11.28 -7.69 22.56
C VAL A 897 -10.81 -8.10 21.17
N THR A 898 -10.37 -9.34 20.98
CA THR A 898 -10.13 -9.92 19.64
C THR A 898 -11.27 -10.86 19.25
N VAL A 899 -11.55 -10.95 17.95
CA VAL A 899 -12.57 -11.84 17.36
C VAL A 899 -11.93 -12.59 16.19
N THR A 900 -11.53 -13.83 16.44
CA THR A 900 -10.84 -14.66 15.46
C THR A 900 -11.83 -15.34 14.52
N ASP A 901 -11.78 -14.96 13.24
CA ASP A 901 -12.31 -15.76 12.14
C ASP A 901 -11.19 -16.68 11.64
N PRO A 902 -11.33 -18.01 11.73
CA PRO A 902 -10.32 -18.94 11.24
C PRO A 902 -9.99 -18.79 9.75
N ALA A 903 -10.87 -18.17 8.95
CA ALA A 903 -10.64 -17.93 7.53
C ALA A 903 -9.88 -16.61 7.22
N ASP A 904 -9.50 -15.83 8.24
CA ASP A 904 -8.76 -14.57 8.09
C ASP A 904 -7.25 -14.79 7.88
N GLU A 905 -6.92 -15.47 6.79
CA GLU A 905 -5.56 -15.91 6.43
C GLU A 905 -5.03 -15.14 5.21
N GLN A 906 -5.58 -13.95 4.92
CA GLN A 906 -5.18 -13.19 3.74
C GLN A 906 -3.70 -12.78 3.86
N PRO A 907 -2.87 -13.13 2.86
CA PRO A 907 -1.45 -12.84 2.92
C PRO A 907 -1.21 -11.35 2.68
N GLY A 908 -0.21 -10.79 3.36
CA GLY A 908 0.11 -9.38 3.23
C GLY A 908 1.10 -9.09 2.09
N PRO A 909 1.27 -7.80 1.74
CA PRO A 909 2.27 -7.40 0.76
C PRO A 909 3.67 -7.87 1.21
N GLY A 910 4.39 -8.53 0.29
CA GLY A 910 5.79 -8.93 0.46
C GLY A 910 6.77 -7.91 -0.12
N PHE A 911 8.08 -8.14 0.05
CA PHE A 911 9.12 -7.35 -0.63
C PHE A 911 9.04 -7.52 -2.16
N ASP A 912 8.44 -8.61 -2.63
CA ASP A 912 8.03 -8.82 -4.01
C ASP A 912 6.59 -9.39 -4.04
N ALA A 913 5.87 -9.22 -5.16
CA ALA A 913 4.49 -9.70 -5.32
C ALA A 913 4.39 -11.23 -5.45
N ALA A 914 5.51 -11.93 -5.62
CA ALA A 914 5.57 -13.38 -5.79
C ALA A 914 5.71 -14.14 -4.46
N ASN A 915 6.17 -13.46 -3.40
CA ASN A 915 6.45 -13.98 -2.06
C ASN A 915 5.75 -13.11 -1.01
N PRO A 916 4.42 -13.22 -0.88
CA PRO A 916 3.70 -12.41 0.08
C PRO A 916 4.07 -12.81 1.51
N ARG A 917 4.17 -11.83 2.41
CA ARG A 917 4.52 -12.08 3.81
C ARG A 917 3.27 -12.59 4.54
N HIS A 918 3.41 -13.70 5.27
CA HIS A 918 2.35 -14.20 6.13
C HIS A 918 2.36 -13.43 7.46
N TYR A 919 1.19 -12.96 7.88
CA TYR A 919 0.99 -12.28 9.15
C TYR A 919 0.04 -13.11 10.01
N PRO A 920 0.29 -13.23 11.33
CA PRO A 920 -0.50 -14.10 12.18
C PRO A 920 -1.96 -13.64 12.25
N ASN A 921 -2.88 -14.60 12.36
CA ASN A 921 -4.27 -14.30 12.64
C ASN A 921 -4.45 -14.01 14.13
N ASP A 922 -4.22 -12.76 14.49
CA ASP A 922 -4.33 -12.25 15.85
C ASP A 922 -5.79 -12.05 16.32
N GLY A 923 -6.77 -12.25 15.44
CA GLY A 923 -8.19 -11.92 15.67
C GLY A 923 -8.45 -10.41 15.83
N GLY A 924 -7.47 -9.57 15.52
CA GLY A 924 -7.46 -8.14 15.83
C GLY A 924 -8.14 -7.26 14.80
N GLN A 925 -7.88 -5.97 14.91
CA GLN A 925 -8.44 -4.92 14.06
C GLN A 925 -7.93 -5.01 12.61
N ARG A 926 -8.54 -4.20 11.74
CA ARG A 926 -8.11 -3.96 10.36
C ARG A 926 -6.69 -3.40 10.36
N ARG A 927 -5.88 -3.79 9.36
CA ARG A 927 -4.46 -3.44 9.28
C ARG A 927 -4.29 -2.11 8.53
N ILE A 928 -4.20 -1.03 9.30
CA ILE A 928 -4.04 0.36 8.82
C ILE A 928 -2.73 0.92 9.35
N GLY A 929 -1.94 1.58 8.51
CA GLY A 929 -0.73 2.28 8.93
C GLY A 929 0.46 2.04 8.00
N SER A 930 1.59 2.64 8.35
CA SER A 930 2.80 2.64 7.51
C SER A 930 3.52 1.28 7.47
N GLY A 931 3.20 0.36 8.38
CA GLY A 931 3.98 -0.86 8.61
C GLY A 931 3.92 -1.87 7.47
N TRP A 932 2.78 -1.89 6.77
CA TRP A 932 2.52 -2.87 5.73
C TRP A 932 2.63 -2.31 4.30
N GLY A 933 2.76 -0.99 4.12
CA GLY A 933 2.87 -0.39 2.79
C GLY A 933 1.64 -0.63 1.89
N VAL A 934 0.48 -0.94 2.47
CA VAL A 934 -0.77 -1.17 1.72
C VAL A 934 -1.28 0.14 1.11
N ASP A 935 -1.28 1.20 1.92
CA ASP A 935 -1.74 2.53 1.53
C ASP A 935 -0.68 3.58 1.90
N ALA A 936 -0.44 4.53 1.00
CA ALA A 936 0.33 5.74 1.28
C ALA A 936 -0.37 6.62 2.34
N ALA A 937 0.42 7.42 3.05
CA ALA A 937 -0.09 8.42 3.97
C ALA A 937 -0.94 9.48 3.23
N PRO A 938 -2.05 9.95 3.81
CA PRO A 938 -2.81 11.05 3.22
C PRO A 938 -2.00 12.35 3.26
N LEU A 939 -2.03 13.14 2.19
CA LEU A 939 -1.26 14.40 2.10
C LEU A 939 -2.02 15.63 2.63
N ASP A 940 -3.31 15.49 2.88
CA ASP A 940 -4.19 16.51 3.45
C ASP A 940 -5.46 15.86 4.04
N VAL A 941 -6.32 16.70 4.63
CA VAL A 941 -7.60 16.26 5.21
C VAL A 941 -8.55 15.73 4.13
N ALA A 942 -8.49 16.23 2.89
CA ALA A 942 -9.40 15.79 1.83
C ALA A 942 -9.08 14.33 1.41
N GLN A 943 -7.81 14.00 1.21
CA GLN A 943 -7.38 12.63 0.95
C GLN A 943 -7.68 11.68 2.10
N TRP A 944 -7.55 12.16 3.35
CA TRP A 944 -7.97 11.40 4.52
C TRP A 944 -9.49 11.12 4.47
N GLN A 945 -10.31 12.14 4.14
CA GLN A 945 -11.77 12.02 4.04
C GLN A 945 -12.22 11.10 2.89
N GLU A 946 -11.56 11.15 1.73
CA GLU A 946 -11.82 10.23 0.62
C GLU A 946 -11.63 8.76 1.00
N ARG A 947 -10.76 8.51 2.00
CA ARG A 947 -10.44 7.20 2.56
C ARG A 947 -10.94 7.07 4.01
N SER A 948 -11.98 7.79 4.39
CA SER A 948 -12.52 7.75 5.76
C SER A 948 -12.91 6.33 6.19
N GLU A 949 -13.35 5.48 5.28
CA GLU A 949 -13.66 4.06 5.55
C GLU A 949 -12.45 3.23 5.96
N THR A 950 -11.25 3.64 5.53
CA THR A 950 -9.99 3.03 5.96
C THR A 950 -9.62 3.57 7.33
N TYR A 951 -9.57 4.90 7.48
CA TYR A 951 -9.00 5.57 8.64
C TYR A 951 -9.94 5.71 9.85
N HIS A 952 -11.25 5.67 9.64
CA HIS A 952 -12.21 5.65 10.75
C HIS A 952 -12.18 4.30 11.44
N THR A 953 -11.73 4.30 12.70
CA THR A 953 -11.57 3.07 13.48
C THR A 953 -12.36 3.07 14.77
N GLY A 954 -12.73 4.22 15.30
CA GLY A 954 -13.57 4.29 16.48
C GLY A 954 -13.80 5.71 16.93
N ARG A 955 -14.58 5.84 17.99
CA ARG A 955 -14.83 7.13 18.66
C ARG A 955 -15.29 6.93 20.09
N ILE A 956 -14.97 7.88 20.95
CA ILE A 956 -15.66 8.10 22.23
C ILE A 956 -16.93 8.89 21.92
N ALA A 957 -18.07 8.21 21.94
CA ALA A 957 -19.38 8.75 21.56
C ALA A 957 -20.05 9.57 22.69
N ALA A 958 -19.71 9.27 23.95
CA ALA A 958 -20.08 10.06 25.11
C ALA A 958 -19.01 9.96 26.19
N HIS A 959 -18.86 11.03 26.99
CA HIS A 959 -17.88 11.12 28.07
C HIS A 959 -18.46 11.84 29.29
N LEU A 960 -18.11 11.39 30.49
CA LEU A 960 -18.41 12.01 31.77
C LEU A 960 -17.12 12.21 32.57
N ASP A 961 -16.95 13.38 33.18
CA ASP A 961 -15.99 13.65 34.27
C ASP A 961 -16.71 14.52 35.31
N ASP A 962 -17.41 13.88 36.24
CA ASP A 962 -18.25 14.50 37.28
C ASP A 962 -18.32 13.58 38.51
N ASP A 963 -18.52 14.15 39.71
CA ASP A 963 -18.67 13.39 40.97
C ASP A 963 -17.58 12.32 41.19
N ASP A 964 -16.33 12.65 40.85
CA ASP A 964 -15.17 11.75 40.91
C ASP A 964 -15.32 10.46 40.06
N LEU A 965 -16.22 10.48 39.08
CA LEU A 965 -16.42 9.45 38.07
C LEU A 965 -15.90 9.93 36.72
N VAL A 966 -15.12 9.09 36.06
CA VAL A 966 -14.78 9.25 34.64
C VAL A 966 -15.43 8.11 33.87
N VAL A 967 -16.17 8.42 32.81
CA VAL A 967 -16.80 7.39 31.96
C VAL A 967 -16.59 7.73 30.51
N ALA A 968 -16.09 6.78 29.72
CA ALA A 968 -16.04 6.86 28.27
C ALA A 968 -16.90 5.75 27.66
N VAL A 969 -17.86 6.15 26.82
CA VAL A 969 -18.71 5.25 26.04
C VAL A 969 -18.21 5.29 24.59
N ALA A 970 -17.69 4.17 24.11
CA ALA A 970 -16.98 4.08 22.83
C ALA A 970 -17.63 3.09 21.87
N ASP A 971 -17.64 3.47 20.58
CA ASP A 971 -17.92 2.58 19.47
C ASP A 971 -16.61 2.34 18.70
N VAL A 972 -16.17 1.09 18.67
CA VAL A 972 -14.94 0.67 17.98
C VAL A 972 -15.22 -0.42 16.94
N GLY A 973 -16.48 -0.61 16.53
CA GLY A 973 -16.85 -1.61 15.51
C GLY A 973 -16.12 -1.39 14.18
N ALA A 974 -15.94 -0.11 13.81
CA ALA A 974 -15.23 0.30 12.60
C ALA A 974 -13.75 -0.15 12.58
N ALA A 975 -13.12 -0.37 13.73
CA ALA A 975 -11.75 -0.89 13.80
C ALA A 975 -11.66 -2.33 13.27
N TYR A 976 -12.72 -3.13 13.38
CA TYR A 976 -12.72 -4.54 12.99
C TYR A 976 -13.38 -4.77 11.63
N THR A 977 -14.40 -3.98 11.31
CA THR A 977 -15.24 -4.19 10.13
C THR A 977 -15.67 -2.86 9.52
N ASN A 978 -15.40 -2.70 8.23
CA ASN A 978 -15.89 -1.60 7.41
C ASN A 978 -16.68 -2.14 6.20
N ARG A 979 -17.01 -1.28 5.23
CA ARG A 979 -17.74 -1.69 4.00
C ARG A 979 -16.95 -2.64 3.08
N ASN A 980 -15.63 -2.69 3.23
CA ASN A 980 -14.71 -3.48 2.41
C ASN A 980 -14.34 -4.84 3.06
N SER A 981 -14.56 -4.99 4.37
CA SER A 981 -14.29 -6.25 5.08
C SER A 981 -15.07 -7.43 4.47
N GLY A 982 -14.40 -8.57 4.33
CA GLY A 982 -14.92 -9.78 3.69
C GLY A 982 -14.78 -9.83 2.17
N ARG A 983 -14.18 -8.80 1.53
CA ARG A 983 -13.93 -8.78 0.07
C ARG A 983 -12.57 -9.36 -0.36
N GLY A 984 -11.82 -9.96 0.58
CA GLY A 984 -10.53 -10.60 0.30
C GLY A 984 -9.31 -9.67 0.33
N SER A 985 -9.36 -8.58 1.10
CA SER A 985 -8.26 -7.63 1.28
C SER A 985 -7.48 -7.92 2.58
N PHE A 986 -6.14 -7.83 2.51
CA PHE A 986 -5.26 -7.95 3.69
C PHE A 986 -5.51 -6.86 4.74
N ALA A 987 -5.76 -5.63 4.31
CA ALA A 987 -5.98 -4.50 5.21
C ALA A 987 -7.37 -4.52 5.85
N ASP A 988 -8.42 -4.77 5.04
CA ASP A 988 -9.81 -4.73 5.50
C ASP A 988 -10.23 -6.01 6.25
N ARG A 989 -9.49 -7.11 6.04
CA ARG A 989 -9.67 -8.42 6.68
C ARG A 989 -11.08 -9.00 6.49
N THR A 990 -11.38 -10.11 7.14
CA THR A 990 -12.74 -10.68 7.09
C THR A 990 -13.72 -9.86 7.95
N ARG A 991 -15.02 -9.99 7.63
CA ARG A 991 -16.10 -9.34 8.36
C ARG A 991 -16.36 -10.08 9.68
N ARG A 992 -15.69 -9.66 10.76
CA ARG A 992 -15.65 -10.39 12.03
C ARG A 992 -16.69 -9.95 13.04
N VAL A 993 -17.02 -8.66 13.07
CA VAL A 993 -17.96 -8.10 14.04
C VAL A 993 -19.02 -7.26 13.34
N GLU A 994 -20.24 -7.35 13.86
CA GLU A 994 -21.35 -6.45 13.53
C GLU A 994 -21.46 -5.33 14.59
N ARG A 995 -20.94 -5.57 15.80
CA ARG A 995 -20.91 -4.60 16.89
C ARG A 995 -19.71 -4.86 17.82
N MET A 996 -19.03 -3.79 18.19
CA MET A 996 -18.01 -3.79 19.24
C MET A 996 -18.10 -2.46 19.98
N TRP A 997 -18.82 -2.48 21.09
CA TRP A 997 -19.00 -1.32 21.96
C TRP A 997 -18.30 -1.55 23.28
N ARG A 998 -17.65 -0.51 23.80
CA ARG A 998 -16.95 -0.55 25.08
C ARG A 998 -17.35 0.64 25.94
N VAL A 999 -17.68 0.38 27.20
CA VAL A 999 -17.73 1.40 28.24
C VAL A 999 -16.57 1.19 29.19
N LEU A 1000 -15.78 2.24 29.38
CA LEU A 1000 -14.72 2.30 30.37
C LEU A 1000 -15.08 3.33 31.44
N GLY A 1001 -15.23 2.88 32.68
CA GLY A 1001 -15.51 3.70 33.85
C GLY A 1001 -14.35 3.69 34.84
N TYR A 1002 -14.12 4.81 35.53
CA TYR A 1002 -13.20 4.93 36.64
C TYR A 1002 -13.85 5.70 37.79
N ASP A 1003 -14.02 5.03 38.93
CA ASP A 1003 -14.49 5.56 40.20
C ASP A 1003 -13.28 5.89 41.08
N ARG A 1004 -12.89 7.18 41.17
CA ARG A 1004 -11.71 7.60 41.94
C ARG A 1004 -11.87 7.36 43.44
N ILE A 1005 -13.11 7.44 43.95
CA ILE A 1005 -13.41 7.34 45.38
C ILE A 1005 -13.19 5.92 45.89
N ASN A 1006 -13.65 4.94 45.12
CA ASN A 1006 -13.46 3.51 45.40
C ASN A 1006 -12.18 2.94 44.77
N ASP A 1007 -11.46 3.76 44.00
CA ASP A 1007 -10.33 3.39 43.13
C ASP A 1007 -10.64 2.12 42.31
N ALA A 1008 -11.71 2.21 41.51
CA ALA A 1008 -12.25 1.07 40.77
C ALA A 1008 -12.41 1.38 39.28
N VAL A 1009 -11.89 0.50 38.42
CA VAL A 1009 -12.03 0.57 36.96
C VAL A 1009 -13.07 -0.45 36.51
N VAL A 1010 -14.05 -0.01 35.72
CA VAL A 1010 -15.12 -0.86 35.18
C VAL A 1010 -14.98 -0.92 33.67
N VAL A 1011 -14.94 -2.12 33.10
CA VAL A 1011 -14.92 -2.33 31.65
C VAL A 1011 -16.11 -3.20 31.27
N PHE A 1012 -16.98 -2.66 30.43
CA PHE A 1012 -18.11 -3.37 29.84
C PHE A 1012 -17.98 -3.41 28.32
N ASP A 1013 -18.05 -4.59 27.74
CA ASP A 1013 -18.06 -4.79 26.28
C ASP A 1013 -19.35 -5.49 25.84
N ASP A 1014 -19.97 -4.96 24.78
CA ASP A 1014 -21.09 -5.59 24.07
C ASP A 1014 -20.63 -5.95 22.65
N VAL A 1015 -20.45 -7.25 22.41
CA VAL A 1015 -19.80 -7.77 21.21
C VAL A 1015 -20.77 -8.63 20.44
N VAL A 1016 -20.96 -8.30 19.15
CA VAL A 1016 -21.71 -9.14 18.21
C VAL A 1016 -20.77 -9.55 17.09
N ALA A 1017 -20.37 -10.82 17.09
CA ALA A 1017 -19.62 -11.41 15.98
C ALA A 1017 -20.56 -11.75 14.82
N SER A 1018 -20.04 -11.65 13.58
CA SER A 1018 -20.79 -12.01 12.37
C SER A 1018 -21.16 -13.49 12.32
N ARG A 1019 -20.42 -14.34 13.03
CA ARG A 1019 -20.69 -15.77 13.17
C ARG A 1019 -20.47 -16.21 14.62
N ALA A 1020 -21.36 -17.08 15.10
CA ALA A 1020 -21.27 -17.59 16.47
C ALA A 1020 -19.98 -18.37 16.76
N GLY A 1021 -19.42 -19.04 15.74
CA GLY A 1021 -18.18 -19.82 15.86
C GLY A 1021 -16.90 -18.99 15.93
N PHE A 1022 -16.95 -17.67 15.76
CA PHE A 1022 -15.76 -16.82 15.88
C PHE A 1022 -15.35 -16.68 17.34
N ALA A 1023 -14.10 -17.04 17.63
CA ALA A 1023 -13.58 -17.06 18.99
C ALA A 1023 -13.33 -15.63 19.46
N LYS A 1024 -14.00 -15.22 20.54
CA LYS A 1024 -13.82 -13.90 21.16
C LYS A 1024 -12.89 -14.01 22.37
N ARG A 1025 -11.99 -13.06 22.53
CA ARG A 1025 -11.03 -13.02 23.65
C ARG A 1025 -10.92 -11.61 24.17
N TRP A 1026 -11.23 -11.39 25.44
CA TRP A 1026 -10.92 -10.16 26.14
C TRP A 1026 -9.52 -10.27 26.75
N LEU A 1027 -8.65 -9.30 26.46
CA LEU A 1027 -7.22 -9.37 26.75
C LEU A 1027 -6.83 -8.44 27.90
N LEU A 1028 -5.93 -8.93 28.77
CA LEU A 1028 -5.25 -8.13 29.78
C LEU A 1028 -3.78 -8.53 29.91
N HIS A 1029 -2.88 -7.62 29.58
CA HIS A 1029 -1.44 -7.82 29.55
C HIS A 1029 -0.78 -7.38 30.85
N ALA A 1030 0.23 -8.16 31.27
CA ALA A 1030 0.99 -7.97 32.49
C ALA A 1030 2.48 -8.23 32.27
N VAL A 1031 3.31 -7.64 33.13
CA VAL A 1031 4.76 -7.93 33.13
C VAL A 1031 5.03 -9.27 33.81
N GLU A 1032 4.47 -9.47 35.00
CA GLU A 1032 4.66 -10.68 35.81
C GLU A 1032 3.51 -11.69 35.60
N PRO A 1033 3.72 -12.98 35.96
CA PRO A 1033 2.69 -14.00 35.83
C PRO A 1033 1.40 -13.65 36.60
N PRO A 1034 0.23 -13.70 35.95
CA PRO A 1034 -1.05 -13.49 36.62
C PRO A 1034 -1.44 -14.69 37.50
N LEU A 1035 -2.13 -14.43 38.61
CA LEU A 1035 -2.75 -15.45 39.43
C LEU A 1035 -4.26 -15.51 39.15
N VAL A 1036 -4.76 -16.62 38.61
CA VAL A 1036 -6.19 -16.78 38.28
C VAL A 1036 -6.85 -17.75 39.26
N ARG A 1037 -8.02 -17.37 39.77
CA ARG A 1037 -8.82 -18.15 40.73
C ARG A 1037 -10.31 -18.03 40.42
N GLY A 1038 -10.85 -18.96 39.64
CA GLY A 1038 -12.27 -18.93 39.25
C GLY A 1038 -12.61 -17.69 38.43
N ASP A 1039 -13.50 -16.85 38.95
CA ASP A 1039 -13.95 -15.58 38.37
C ASP A 1039 -13.07 -14.38 38.76
N ARG A 1040 -11.88 -14.63 39.33
CA ARG A 1040 -10.95 -13.58 39.78
C ARG A 1040 -9.55 -13.76 39.21
N PHE A 1041 -8.85 -12.65 39.11
CA PHE A 1041 -7.42 -12.63 38.82
C PHE A 1041 -6.69 -11.58 39.65
N ASP A 1042 -5.43 -11.82 39.95
CA ASP A 1042 -4.53 -10.87 40.61
C ASP A 1042 -3.27 -10.68 39.75
N LEU A 1043 -2.93 -9.42 39.46
CA LEU A 1043 -1.64 -9.04 38.89
C LEU A 1043 -0.81 -8.37 39.98
N PHE A 1044 0.51 -8.58 39.97
CA PHE A 1044 1.43 -7.97 40.93
C PHE A 1044 2.68 -7.47 40.22
N ILE A 1045 3.15 -6.28 40.58
CA ILE A 1045 4.44 -5.74 40.17
C ILE A 1045 5.27 -5.43 41.41
N PRO A 1046 6.48 -5.97 41.54
CA PRO A 1046 7.36 -5.66 42.66
C PRO A 1046 7.81 -4.19 42.60
N GLY A 1047 8.03 -3.62 43.78
CA GLY A 1047 8.61 -2.29 43.90
C GLY A 1047 10.10 -2.26 43.58
N ASP A 1048 10.57 -1.10 43.12
CA ASP A 1048 11.98 -0.78 42.94
C ASP A 1048 12.31 0.63 43.47
N THR A 1049 13.55 1.08 43.28
CA THR A 1049 14.06 2.34 43.86
C THR A 1049 13.71 3.60 43.05
N ARG A 1050 13.05 3.46 41.89
CA ARG A 1050 12.69 4.59 41.04
C ARG A 1050 11.44 5.31 41.57
N PRO A 1051 11.28 6.62 41.29
CA PRO A 1051 10.07 7.36 41.63
C PRO A 1051 8.80 6.70 41.08
N GLY A 1052 7.71 6.74 41.84
CA GLY A 1052 6.43 6.13 41.43
C GLY A 1052 6.43 4.60 41.21
N ARG A 1053 7.48 3.89 41.66
CA ARG A 1053 7.66 2.44 41.48
C ARG A 1053 7.68 1.66 42.81
N ARG A 1054 6.83 1.99 43.78
CA ARG A 1054 6.80 1.26 45.07
C ARG A 1054 6.23 -0.16 45.01
N GLY A 1055 5.77 -0.59 43.85
CA GLY A 1055 5.05 -1.84 43.65
C GLY A 1055 3.54 -1.65 43.76
N GLY A 1056 2.80 -2.51 43.08
CA GLY A 1056 1.34 -2.45 43.01
C GLY A 1056 0.71 -3.79 42.69
N SER A 1057 -0.60 -3.87 42.96
CA SER A 1057 -1.42 -5.02 42.62
C SER A 1057 -2.66 -4.58 41.84
N LEU A 1058 -3.20 -5.44 40.97
CA LEU A 1058 -4.49 -5.25 40.32
C LEU A 1058 -5.38 -6.43 40.61
N HIS A 1059 -6.48 -6.20 41.34
CA HIS A 1059 -7.45 -7.23 41.70
C HIS A 1059 -8.64 -7.18 40.73
N GLY A 1060 -8.79 -8.21 39.92
CA GLY A 1060 -9.82 -8.33 38.89
C GLY A 1060 -10.99 -9.22 39.30
N HIS A 1061 -12.20 -8.77 38.99
CA HIS A 1061 -13.46 -9.50 39.15
C HIS A 1061 -14.15 -9.63 37.79
N VAL A 1062 -14.28 -10.86 37.29
CA VAL A 1062 -15.01 -11.18 36.06
C VAL A 1062 -16.46 -11.46 36.41
N LEU A 1063 -17.36 -10.54 36.04
CA LEU A 1063 -18.78 -10.65 36.31
C LEU A 1063 -19.54 -11.26 35.13
N LEU A 1064 -19.10 -10.95 33.90
CA LEU A 1064 -19.61 -11.55 32.67
C LEU A 1064 -18.46 -11.92 31.71
N PRO A 1065 -18.58 -13.03 30.96
CA PRO A 1065 -19.66 -14.02 31.06
C PRO A 1065 -19.57 -14.82 32.37
N ARG A 1066 -20.72 -15.30 32.89
CA ARG A 1066 -20.81 -15.98 34.20
C ARG A 1066 -19.95 -17.25 34.28
N ASP A 1067 -19.88 -17.99 33.19
CA ASP A 1067 -19.06 -19.19 33.04
C ASP A 1067 -17.91 -18.90 32.06
N ALA A 1068 -17.04 -17.99 32.49
CA ALA A 1068 -15.87 -17.59 31.74
C ALA A 1068 -14.74 -18.61 31.84
N VAL A 1069 -13.95 -18.69 30.78
CA VAL A 1069 -12.63 -19.35 30.79
C VAL A 1069 -11.57 -18.25 30.80
N LEU A 1070 -10.63 -18.35 31.75
CA LEU A 1070 -9.51 -17.43 31.88
C LEU A 1070 -8.21 -18.20 31.64
N ASP A 1071 -7.62 -18.02 30.47
CA ASP A 1071 -6.35 -18.64 30.13
C ASP A 1071 -5.19 -17.67 30.36
N THR A 1072 -4.08 -18.17 30.89
CA THR A 1072 -2.85 -17.39 31.03
C THR A 1072 -1.86 -17.81 29.96
N VAL A 1073 -1.38 -16.84 29.19
CA VAL A 1073 -0.40 -17.06 28.11
C VAL A 1073 0.82 -16.19 28.39
N GLY A 1074 1.99 -16.78 28.53
CA GLY A 1074 3.21 -16.04 28.80
C GLY A 1074 4.35 -16.89 29.36
N GLY A 1075 5.42 -16.19 29.75
CA GLY A 1075 6.67 -16.79 30.18
C GLY A 1075 7.59 -17.15 29.02
N PRO A 1076 8.78 -17.71 29.29
CA PRO A 1076 9.81 -18.00 28.29
C PRO A 1076 9.26 -18.78 27.08
N GLY A 1077 9.31 -18.17 25.90
CA GLY A 1077 8.81 -18.77 24.66
C GLY A 1077 7.34 -18.50 24.36
N PHE A 1078 6.64 -17.74 25.21
CA PHE A 1078 5.21 -17.41 25.04
C PHE A 1078 4.88 -15.93 25.27
N GLU A 1079 5.87 -15.10 25.57
CA GLU A 1079 5.71 -13.66 25.88
C GLU A 1079 5.00 -12.91 24.75
N PHE A 1080 5.34 -13.26 23.52
CA PHE A 1080 4.82 -12.65 22.29
C PHE A 1080 4.10 -13.68 21.41
N PHE A 1081 3.39 -14.62 22.05
CA PHE A 1081 2.78 -15.76 21.38
C PHE A 1081 1.48 -15.40 20.64
N VAL A 1082 1.46 -15.64 19.34
CA VAL A 1082 0.30 -15.48 18.46
C VAL A 1082 0.32 -16.57 17.41
N ASP A 1083 -0.83 -17.18 17.15
CA ASP A 1083 -1.01 -18.10 16.02
C ASP A 1083 0.03 -19.23 15.94
N GLY A 1084 0.29 -19.86 17.09
CA GLY A 1084 1.22 -20.99 17.20
C GLY A 1084 2.70 -20.62 17.29
N ARG A 1085 3.07 -19.34 17.27
CA ARG A 1085 4.46 -18.88 17.26
C ARG A 1085 4.74 -17.75 18.25
N ASN A 1086 5.91 -17.79 18.88
CA ASN A 1086 6.45 -16.66 19.63
C ASN A 1086 7.19 -15.71 18.69
N HIS A 1087 6.84 -14.43 18.69
CA HIS A 1087 7.43 -13.43 17.82
C HIS A 1087 8.64 -12.71 18.46
N ASP A 1088 9.58 -13.45 19.05
CA ASP A 1088 10.80 -12.93 19.71
C ASP A 1088 12.05 -12.94 18.78
N GLU A 1089 11.86 -13.27 17.50
CA GLU A 1089 12.95 -13.37 16.51
C GLU A 1089 14.11 -14.27 16.98
N ASP A 1090 13.78 -15.45 17.51
CA ASP A 1090 14.73 -16.44 18.03
C ASP A 1090 15.59 -15.90 19.19
N GLY A 1091 14.99 -15.13 20.11
CA GLY A 1091 15.66 -14.57 21.28
C GLY A 1091 16.29 -13.18 21.07
N LYS A 1092 16.28 -12.66 19.84
CA LYS A 1092 16.96 -11.39 19.51
C LYS A 1092 16.27 -10.19 20.13
N VAL A 1093 14.94 -10.21 20.21
CA VAL A 1093 14.19 -9.10 20.80
C VAL A 1093 14.46 -9.02 22.29
N GLN A 1094 14.33 -10.12 23.03
CA GLN A 1094 14.73 -10.18 24.45
C GLN A 1094 16.19 -9.79 24.67
N ALA A 1095 17.12 -10.26 23.85
CA ALA A 1095 18.53 -9.90 23.95
C ALA A 1095 18.79 -8.40 23.70
N ALA A 1096 18.00 -7.76 22.83
CA ALA A 1096 18.07 -6.33 22.59
C ALA A 1096 17.46 -5.52 23.74
N ILE A 1097 16.32 -5.96 24.28
CA ILE A 1097 15.68 -5.37 25.46
C ILE A 1097 16.64 -5.41 26.66
N ALA A 1098 17.31 -6.54 26.90
CA ALA A 1098 18.28 -6.69 27.99
C ALA A 1098 19.44 -5.67 27.90
N LYS A 1099 19.82 -5.24 26.69
CA LYS A 1099 20.87 -4.24 26.47
C LYS A 1099 20.42 -2.79 26.73
N LEU A 1100 19.12 -2.51 26.75
CA LEU A 1100 18.61 -1.15 27.00
C LEU A 1100 18.79 -0.73 28.48
N GLY A 1101 18.90 -1.71 29.38
CA GLY A 1101 18.91 -1.52 30.84
C GLY A 1101 17.53 -1.69 31.47
N HIS A 1102 17.50 -1.99 32.77
CA HIS A 1102 16.25 -2.31 33.49
C HIS A 1102 15.21 -1.18 33.41
N GLY A 1103 14.01 -1.55 32.96
CA GLY A 1103 12.82 -0.71 33.00
C GLY A 1103 12.81 0.49 32.03
N ARG A 1104 13.67 0.49 31.01
CA ARG A 1104 13.54 1.36 29.83
C ARG A 1104 12.50 0.88 28.83
N ALA A 1105 12.35 -0.44 28.73
CA ALA A 1105 11.28 -1.09 27.98
C ALA A 1105 10.33 -1.81 28.96
N GLU A 1106 9.04 -1.86 28.61
CA GLU A 1106 8.00 -2.56 29.35
C GLU A 1106 7.26 -3.55 28.42
N PRO A 1107 7.98 -4.51 27.83
CA PRO A 1107 7.41 -5.36 26.79
C PRO A 1107 6.36 -6.34 27.30
N GLY A 1108 6.26 -6.54 28.61
CA GLY A 1108 5.42 -7.59 29.15
C GLY A 1108 5.99 -8.99 28.92
N ALA A 1109 5.47 -9.96 29.66
CA ALA A 1109 5.76 -11.36 29.43
C ALA A 1109 4.51 -12.25 29.54
N TRP A 1110 3.36 -11.69 29.94
CA TRP A 1110 2.14 -12.44 30.20
C TRP A 1110 0.89 -11.70 29.75
N ARG A 1111 -0.16 -12.45 29.47
CA ARG A 1111 -1.53 -11.95 29.33
C ARG A 1111 -2.56 -12.95 29.84
N ILE A 1112 -3.72 -12.43 30.21
CA ILE A 1112 -4.94 -13.19 30.46
C ILE A 1112 -5.82 -13.10 29.21
N GLU A 1113 -6.31 -14.24 28.73
CA GLU A 1113 -7.33 -14.33 27.69
C GLU A 1113 -8.65 -14.80 28.33
N LEU A 1114 -9.59 -13.87 28.49
CA LEU A 1114 -10.93 -14.12 28.99
C LEU A 1114 -11.88 -14.47 27.83
N ARG A 1115 -12.52 -15.64 27.88
CA ARG A 1115 -13.32 -16.19 26.77
C ARG A 1115 -14.66 -16.75 27.24
N PRO A 1116 -15.75 -16.62 26.45
CA PRO A 1116 -16.99 -17.36 26.71
C PRO A 1116 -16.77 -18.86 26.49
N ARG A 1117 -17.34 -19.71 27.35
CA ARG A 1117 -17.22 -21.17 27.20
C ARG A 1117 -17.98 -21.70 25.98
N ALA A 1118 -19.14 -21.15 25.69
CA ALA A 1118 -19.98 -21.54 24.57
C ALA A 1118 -19.84 -20.55 23.41
N ALA A 1119 -19.81 -21.08 22.19
CA ALA A 1119 -19.83 -20.26 20.97
C ALA A 1119 -21.20 -19.58 20.81
N ALA A 1120 -21.21 -18.25 20.79
CA ALA A 1120 -22.40 -17.43 20.59
C ALA A 1120 -22.08 -16.29 19.61
N ALA A 1121 -23.09 -15.74 18.92
CA ALA A 1121 -22.88 -14.53 18.13
C ALA A 1121 -22.68 -13.32 19.05
N GLU A 1122 -23.46 -13.25 20.12
CA GLU A 1122 -23.48 -12.13 21.05
C GLU A 1122 -22.87 -12.51 22.40
N ASP A 1123 -21.84 -11.79 22.83
CA ASP A 1123 -21.17 -12.00 24.11
C ASP A 1123 -20.98 -10.67 24.82
N ARG A 1124 -20.94 -10.73 26.15
CA ARG A 1124 -20.75 -9.57 27.01
C ARG A 1124 -19.60 -9.84 27.95
N PHE A 1125 -18.71 -8.88 28.07
CA PHE A 1125 -17.64 -8.91 29.06
C PHE A 1125 -17.91 -7.80 30.06
N LEU A 1126 -17.91 -8.12 31.36
CA LEU A 1126 -18.02 -7.14 32.43
C LEU A 1126 -16.95 -7.47 33.46
N VAL A 1127 -15.93 -6.61 33.53
CA VAL A 1127 -14.76 -6.79 34.40
C VAL A 1127 -14.60 -5.55 35.27
N VAL A 1128 -14.46 -5.75 36.57
CA VAL A 1128 -14.13 -4.69 37.53
C VAL A 1128 -12.73 -4.93 38.07
N MET A 1129 -11.88 -3.92 38.03
CA MET A 1129 -10.48 -3.99 38.47
C MET A 1129 -10.21 -2.96 39.57
N LEU A 1130 -9.58 -3.39 40.65
CA LEU A 1130 -9.27 -2.57 41.82
C LEU A 1130 -7.73 -2.48 41.97
N PRO A 1131 -7.08 -1.40 41.48
CA PRO A 1131 -5.65 -1.20 41.67
C PRO A 1131 -5.32 -0.82 43.12
N THR A 1132 -4.26 -1.40 43.67
CA THR A 1132 -3.75 -1.11 45.02
C THR A 1132 -2.23 -0.98 45.01
N LEU A 1133 -1.65 -0.38 46.05
CA LEU A 1133 -0.21 -0.43 46.25
C LEU A 1133 0.21 -1.81 46.78
N ALA A 1134 1.47 -2.18 46.59
CA ALA A 1134 1.98 -3.45 47.11
C ALA A 1134 1.78 -3.53 48.64
N GLY A 1135 1.13 -4.61 49.09
CA GLY A 1135 0.81 -4.85 50.51
C GLY A 1135 -0.58 -4.37 50.95
N ASP A 1136 -1.23 -3.51 50.17
CA ASP A 1136 -2.59 -3.04 50.46
C ASP A 1136 -3.65 -4.05 49.97
N GLN A 1137 -4.86 -3.95 50.50
CA GLN A 1137 -6.02 -4.73 50.08
C GLN A 1137 -7.12 -3.81 49.54
N PRO A 1138 -7.88 -4.25 48.52
CA PRO A 1138 -8.98 -3.46 48.00
C PRO A 1138 -10.05 -3.29 49.09
N GLN A 1139 -10.47 -2.04 49.31
CA GLN A 1139 -11.48 -1.73 50.32
C GLN A 1139 -12.91 -1.95 49.79
N ALA A 1140 -13.10 -1.88 48.47
CA ALA A 1140 -14.39 -2.07 47.83
C ALA A 1140 -14.71 -3.55 47.60
N ARG A 1141 -16.00 -3.89 47.72
CA ARG A 1141 -16.54 -5.21 47.34
C ARG A 1141 -17.31 -5.11 46.04
N VAL A 1142 -17.12 -6.09 45.17
CA VAL A 1142 -17.75 -6.14 43.84
C VAL A 1142 -18.82 -7.23 43.80
N ARG A 1143 -19.98 -6.93 43.20
CA ARG A 1143 -21.06 -7.90 42.96
C ARG A 1143 -21.72 -7.64 41.61
N LEU A 1144 -22.09 -8.72 40.90
CA LEU A 1144 -22.90 -8.65 39.68
C LEU A 1144 -24.34 -8.20 40.03
N LEU A 1145 -24.88 -7.28 39.23
CA LEU A 1145 -26.26 -6.84 39.27
C LEU A 1145 -27.01 -7.29 38.01
N GLU A 1146 -28.26 -7.70 38.18
CA GLU A 1146 -29.17 -8.00 37.08
C GLU A 1146 -30.58 -7.51 37.47
N ALA A 1147 -31.20 -6.75 36.57
CA ALA A 1147 -32.54 -6.21 36.76
C ALA A 1147 -33.29 -6.18 35.42
N GLY A 1148 -34.17 -7.14 35.19
CA GLY A 1148 -34.86 -7.28 33.92
C GLY A 1148 -33.88 -7.54 32.77
N ALA A 1149 -33.77 -6.59 31.84
CA ALA A 1149 -32.82 -6.64 30.73
C ALA A 1149 -31.47 -5.94 31.04
N GLU A 1150 -31.36 -5.24 32.17
CA GLU A 1150 -30.13 -4.58 32.58
C GLU A 1150 -29.18 -5.55 33.29
N VAL A 1151 -27.89 -5.42 32.97
CA VAL A 1151 -26.78 -6.07 33.68
C VAL A 1151 -25.86 -5.01 34.23
N GLY A 1152 -25.13 -5.33 35.30
CA GLY A 1152 -24.35 -4.30 35.97
C GLY A 1152 -23.39 -4.77 37.03
N ALA A 1153 -22.70 -3.82 37.65
CA ALA A 1153 -21.78 -4.05 38.75
C ALA A 1153 -22.13 -3.13 39.93
N GLU A 1154 -22.23 -3.69 41.13
CA GLU A 1154 -22.23 -2.94 42.38
C GLU A 1154 -20.81 -2.95 42.95
N ILE A 1155 -20.31 -1.76 43.27
CA ILE A 1155 -19.01 -1.54 43.89
C ILE A 1155 -19.27 -0.83 45.21
N ALA A 1156 -19.26 -1.60 46.30
CA ALA A 1156 -19.53 -1.10 47.64
C ALA A 1156 -18.22 -0.86 48.38
N GLY A 1157 -17.78 0.40 48.42
CA GLY A 1157 -16.63 0.82 49.22
C GLY A 1157 -17.03 1.53 50.52
N PRO A 1158 -16.04 1.98 51.31
CA PRO A 1158 -16.26 2.50 52.65
C PRO A 1158 -16.94 3.88 52.65
N ARG A 1159 -16.73 4.69 51.61
CA ARG A 1159 -17.30 6.04 51.49
C ARG A 1159 -18.59 6.07 50.67
N ARG A 1160 -18.64 5.32 49.56
CA ARG A 1160 -19.81 5.27 48.69
C ARG A 1160 -19.97 3.91 48.04
N THR A 1161 -21.20 3.63 47.63
CA THR A 1161 -21.52 2.51 46.73
C THR A 1161 -21.87 3.04 45.36
N THR A 1162 -21.23 2.53 44.31
CA THR A 1162 -21.61 2.83 42.92
C THR A 1162 -22.23 1.62 42.24
N ARG A 1163 -23.33 1.85 41.50
CA ARG A 1163 -23.99 0.83 40.68
C ARG A 1163 -23.94 1.22 39.22
N TRP A 1164 -23.30 0.38 38.43
CA TRP A 1164 -23.07 0.57 37.01
C TRP A 1164 -24.03 -0.31 36.25
N TRP A 1165 -24.93 0.29 35.48
CA TRP A 1165 -25.96 -0.40 34.72
C TRP A 1165 -25.74 -0.24 33.22
N PHE A 1166 -25.87 -1.35 32.51
CA PHE A 1166 -25.75 -1.45 31.07
C PHE A 1166 -26.95 -2.18 30.49
N VAL A 1167 -27.46 -1.70 29.36
CA VAL A 1167 -28.54 -2.34 28.61
C VAL A 1167 -27.91 -2.98 27.37
N PRO A 1168 -27.84 -4.32 27.28
CA PRO A 1168 -27.35 -4.98 26.07
C PRO A 1168 -28.08 -4.50 24.82
N GLY A 1169 -27.34 -4.20 23.77
CA GLY A 1169 -27.86 -3.64 22.53
C GLY A 1169 -28.08 -2.13 22.53
N ARG A 1170 -27.79 -1.42 23.63
CA ARG A 1170 -27.82 0.05 23.70
C ARG A 1170 -26.46 0.60 24.11
N LEU A 1171 -25.90 1.49 23.29
CA LEU A 1171 -24.63 2.17 23.58
C LEU A 1171 -24.85 3.23 24.66
N GLY A 1172 -24.37 2.96 25.87
CA GLY A 1172 -24.47 3.87 27.01
C GLY A 1172 -24.25 3.18 28.34
N ALA A 1173 -24.26 3.97 29.41
CA ALA A 1173 -24.21 3.49 30.78
C ALA A 1173 -25.06 4.36 31.70
N ARG A 1174 -25.58 3.78 32.77
CA ARG A 1174 -26.24 4.50 33.84
C ARG A 1174 -25.53 4.19 35.16
N VAL A 1175 -25.05 5.23 35.84
CA VAL A 1175 -24.31 5.08 37.10
C VAL A 1175 -25.15 5.67 38.22
N GLU A 1176 -25.43 4.87 39.25
CA GLU A 1176 -26.03 5.35 40.51
C GLU A 1176 -24.94 5.46 41.57
N VAL A 1177 -24.89 6.59 42.25
CA VAL A 1177 -23.98 6.86 43.36
C VAL A 1177 -24.80 6.97 44.64
N LEU A 1178 -24.56 6.03 45.56
CA LEU A 1178 -25.18 5.98 46.87
C LEU A 1178 -24.17 6.42 47.92
N GLU A 1179 -24.41 7.59 48.52
CA GLU A 1179 -23.54 8.23 49.50
C GLU A 1179 -24.41 9.01 50.50
N ASP A 1180 -24.15 8.88 51.80
CA ASP A 1180 -24.89 9.55 52.89
C ASP A 1180 -26.43 9.42 52.82
N GLY A 1181 -26.92 8.25 52.38
CA GLY A 1181 -28.36 7.98 52.26
C GLY A 1181 -29.06 8.65 51.07
N ARG A 1182 -28.31 9.35 50.20
CA ARG A 1182 -28.80 9.91 48.94
C ARG A 1182 -28.37 9.04 47.76
N THR A 1183 -29.24 8.92 46.77
CA THR A 1183 -28.93 8.24 45.50
C THR A 1183 -28.93 9.27 44.39
N ARG A 1184 -27.79 9.45 43.72
CA ARG A 1184 -27.67 10.30 42.53
C ARG A 1184 -27.50 9.41 41.31
N SER A 1185 -28.24 9.64 40.24
CA SER A 1185 -28.06 8.89 38.99
C SER A 1185 -27.49 9.77 37.88
N ARG A 1186 -26.68 9.18 37.01
CA ARG A 1186 -26.12 9.78 35.80
C ARG A 1186 -26.33 8.82 34.64
N GLU A 1187 -26.97 9.28 33.57
CA GLU A 1187 -27.09 8.55 32.31
C GLU A 1187 -26.08 9.12 31.29
N ILE A 1188 -25.23 8.26 30.74
CA ILE A 1188 -24.17 8.60 29.81
C ILE A 1188 -24.51 7.93 28.48
N VAL A 1189 -25.09 8.69 27.56
CA VAL A 1189 -25.52 8.22 26.24
C VAL A 1189 -25.04 9.17 25.14
N PRO A 1190 -24.75 8.67 23.92
CA PRO A 1190 -24.41 9.52 22.79
C PRO A 1190 -25.48 10.58 22.52
N GLY A 1191 -25.07 11.85 22.38
CA GLY A 1191 -25.97 12.96 22.08
C GLY A 1191 -26.77 13.52 23.28
N GLY A 1192 -26.58 12.99 24.49
CA GLY A 1192 -27.15 13.58 25.71
C GLY A 1192 -26.47 14.91 26.08
N SER A 1193 -27.23 15.93 26.46
CA SER A 1193 -26.65 17.16 27.03
C SER A 1193 -26.15 16.90 28.46
N PRO A 1194 -24.95 17.37 28.84
CA PRO A 1194 -24.42 17.19 30.20
C PRO A 1194 -25.22 17.95 31.29
N ALA A 1195 -26.22 18.74 30.92
CA ALA A 1195 -26.92 19.67 31.80
C ALA A 1195 -28.34 19.23 32.25
N GLY A 1196 -28.81 18.04 31.87
CA GLY A 1196 -30.16 17.59 32.26
C GLY A 1196 -30.14 16.13 32.65
N ASN A 1197 -29.97 15.85 33.94
CA ASN A 1197 -30.46 14.65 34.64
C ASN A 1197 -29.96 14.68 36.10
N ILE A 1198 -30.52 15.61 36.89
CA ILE A 1198 -30.61 15.43 38.35
C ILE A 1198 -32.10 15.16 38.60
N THR A 1199 -32.46 13.89 38.73
CA THR A 1199 -33.68 13.51 39.45
C THR A 1199 -33.22 13.18 40.87
N ASP A 1200 -33.64 14.00 41.83
CA ASP A 1200 -33.53 13.73 43.27
C ASP A 1200 -34.29 12.45 43.68
#